data_AF-A0A841DPU1-F1
#
_entry.id   AF-A0A841DPU1-F1
#
_cell.length_a   1.000
_cell.length_b   1.000
_cell.length_c   1.000
_cell.angle_alpha   90.00
_cell.angle_beta   90.00
_cell.angle_gamma   90.00
#
_symmetry.space_group_name_H-M   'P 1'
#
loop_
_entity.id
_entity.type
_entity.pdbx_description
1 polymer ?
#
loop_
_entity_poly.entity_id
_entity_poly.type
_entity_poly.pdbx_seq_one_letter_code
_entity_poly.pdbx_strand_id
1 'polypeptide(L)'
;MADATVSALVQRINELVVADTGTRSLAVGEQIADRVTRTIERYLRPLADNLHHPDQLRPALGQVDVRPALREALTETVAACAGVLVARERPLGEIYDLGRDRFEAGISRAYAESAMPRLMAQLLPEGQAAYLGKFEPRQHEGDVLAARAVVVSIIARTEGSEREVLRDLVAAGRSAVAPAAARMLLEPRDQYQALPARQRDTLVEDLAHQIESQFERAERQRPGTDVVANFRARRAAANLGADAITTASKLGNETMSDLYRSFDEFGWPEEPRPKSVDALCRQVQDVVGELSEAPGSRWNGRIQIELGQAPDATLRLSATQIMALSALMESSSEHPLTTEQAATAREALQVVAASYARMAVPDDYSSTLEAAAVEFAPRYTVIDQAVGQAFAEDNYAKIVDLSLPSEQARQVREAPAADQRLAPAARGFASAIDVAARRQDGETLRLMTGQDRIRMSETVADALVTGPLVEPWLEPTERLRVADEIAEQIDQRFDALPGELDRWAGGEQTFVHDQSVADPFRYGHQTGRLANQIVETHVEARAAEAAARAEQEAAALAEQIAEEERAIEQRLLAEAHDAATEGLVPPDQLEDEAWFLATEQAAHTPQPPPAEQVVLAEQADRTEQVGEGAGVDGELTRFVPGRDPALRPPGSAAGGPGAGTEDSRAVPGKGSPNKPGQIHDR
;
A
#
# COMPACT_ATOMS: atom_id res chain seq x y z
N MET A 1 25.23 18.43 -2.54
CA MET A 1 25.33 17.30 -3.47
C MET A 1 25.86 16.14 -2.69
N ALA A 2 24.97 15.18 -2.42
CA ALA A 2 25.33 13.89 -1.89
C ALA A 2 26.15 13.09 -2.92
N ASP A 3 26.77 12.01 -2.48
CA ASP A 3 27.45 11.08 -3.39
C ASP A 3 26.43 10.25 -4.16
N ALA A 4 26.67 9.96 -5.44
CA ALA A 4 25.69 9.27 -6.28
C ALA A 4 25.45 7.81 -5.79
N THR A 5 26.51 7.12 -5.37
CA THR A 5 26.42 5.75 -4.81
C THR A 5 25.67 5.74 -3.48
N VAL A 6 25.95 6.71 -2.60
CA VAL A 6 25.26 6.85 -1.31
C VAL A 6 23.79 7.24 -1.51
N SER A 7 23.49 8.11 -2.47
CA SER A 7 22.10 8.51 -2.79
C SER A 7 21.28 7.31 -3.25
N ALA A 8 21.82 6.48 -4.15
CA ALA A 8 21.19 5.24 -4.60
C ALA A 8 20.96 4.24 -3.44
N LEU A 9 21.95 4.10 -2.54
CA LEU A 9 21.82 3.27 -1.33
C LEU A 9 20.67 3.77 -0.42
N VAL A 10 20.58 5.08 -0.17
CA VAL A 10 19.52 5.67 0.66
C VAL A 10 18.14 5.52 0.01
N GLN A 11 18.05 5.71 -1.32
CA GLN A 11 16.82 5.47 -2.08
C GLN A 11 16.37 4.00 -1.97
N ARG A 12 17.29 3.05 -2.13
CA ARG A 12 16.97 1.62 -1.99
C ARG A 12 16.54 1.24 -0.57
N ILE A 13 17.12 1.88 0.45
CA ILE A 13 16.67 1.72 1.84
C ILE A 13 15.25 2.26 2.02
N ASN A 14 14.91 3.41 1.43
CA ASN A 14 13.57 3.98 1.47
C ASN A 14 12.54 3.08 0.77
N GLU A 15 12.87 2.48 -0.38
CA GLU A 15 12.03 1.47 -1.05
C GLU A 15 11.74 0.25 -0.15
N LEU A 16 12.73 -0.25 0.58
CA LEU A 16 12.56 -1.36 1.52
C LEU A 16 11.69 -0.99 2.74
N VAL A 17 11.79 0.25 3.23
CA VAL A 17 10.91 0.75 4.31
C VAL A 17 9.47 0.92 3.81
N VAL A 18 9.28 1.48 2.61
CA VAL A 18 8.01 1.56 1.88
C VAL A 18 7.39 0.17 1.73
N ALA A 19 8.17 -0.85 1.35
CA ALA A 19 7.70 -2.23 1.19
C ALA A 19 7.33 -2.91 2.53
N ASP A 20 8.15 -2.79 3.59
CA ASP A 20 7.86 -3.43 4.90
C ASP A 20 6.68 -2.77 5.63
N THR A 21 6.33 -1.51 5.32
CA THR A 21 5.19 -0.76 5.90
C THR A 21 3.95 -0.68 4.99
N GLY A 22 4.13 -0.88 3.68
CA GLY A 22 3.12 -0.69 2.64
C GLY A 22 2.68 0.77 2.43
N THR A 23 3.46 1.75 2.88
CA THR A 23 3.14 3.19 2.73
C THR A 23 3.99 3.86 1.65
N ARG A 24 3.52 4.98 1.11
CA ARG A 24 4.31 5.84 0.21
C ARG A 24 5.23 6.76 1.03
N SER A 25 6.35 7.19 0.44
CA SER A 25 7.27 8.17 1.06
C SER A 25 7.00 9.58 0.54
N LEU A 26 7.06 10.59 1.41
CA LEU A 26 6.92 12.02 1.05
C LEU A 26 8.19 12.58 0.39
N ALA A 27 9.32 11.90 0.51
CA ALA A 27 10.59 12.31 -0.09
C ALA A 27 10.87 11.46 -1.34
N VAL A 28 10.93 12.12 -2.50
CA VAL A 28 11.13 11.49 -3.82
C VAL A 28 12.43 11.97 -4.45
N GLY A 29 13.16 11.07 -5.12
CA GLY A 29 14.45 11.37 -5.74
C GLY A 29 15.49 11.85 -4.72
N GLU A 30 16.33 12.82 -5.10
CA GLU A 30 17.43 13.33 -4.25
C GLU A 30 16.98 13.89 -2.88
N GLN A 31 15.69 14.21 -2.70
CA GLN A 31 15.14 14.72 -1.43
C GLN A 31 15.29 13.76 -0.26
N ILE A 32 15.41 12.44 -0.51
CA ILE A 32 15.69 11.45 0.53
C ILE A 32 17.17 11.43 0.92
N ALA A 33 18.08 11.65 -0.04
CA ALA A 33 19.52 11.71 0.21
C ALA A 33 19.89 12.92 1.08
N ASP A 34 19.27 14.08 0.83
CA ASP A 34 19.44 15.31 1.61
C ASP A 34 18.99 15.18 3.10
N ARG A 35 18.26 14.13 3.47
CA ARG A 35 17.91 13.83 4.88
C ARG A 35 19.07 13.22 5.67
N VAL A 36 20.07 12.67 4.98
CA VAL A 36 21.21 12.01 5.59
C VAL A 36 22.30 13.03 5.90
N THR A 37 22.75 13.09 7.16
CA THR A 37 23.82 14.03 7.52
C THR A 37 25.15 13.62 6.88
N ARG A 38 26.03 14.59 6.57
CA ARG A 38 27.40 14.32 6.06
C ARG A 38 28.22 13.32 6.89
N THR A 39 27.92 13.22 8.19
CA THR A 39 28.54 12.24 9.07
C THR A 39 28.04 10.83 8.77
N ILE A 40 26.75 10.66 8.53
CA ILE A 40 26.12 9.39 8.15
C ILE A 40 26.54 9.02 6.72
N GLU A 41 26.52 9.95 5.75
CA GLU A 41 27.02 9.72 4.37
C GLU A 41 28.44 9.13 4.38
N ARG A 42 29.33 9.69 5.20
CA ARG A 42 30.72 9.23 5.34
C ARG A 42 30.83 7.78 5.84
N TYR A 43 29.92 7.34 6.68
CA TYR A 43 29.88 5.97 7.19
C TYR A 43 29.14 5.00 6.26
N LEU A 44 28.20 5.49 5.45
CA LEU A 44 27.52 4.70 4.41
C LEU A 44 28.39 4.45 3.17
N ARG A 45 29.22 5.43 2.77
CA ARG A 45 30.05 5.34 1.55
C ARG A 45 30.79 4.00 1.38
N PRO A 46 31.51 3.46 2.39
CA PRO A 46 32.18 2.16 2.24
C PRO A 46 31.24 1.03 1.84
N LEU A 47 29.99 1.01 2.33
CA LEU A 47 28.98 0.03 1.94
C LEU A 47 28.40 0.33 0.55
N ALA A 48 28.13 1.60 0.23
CA ALA A 48 27.63 2.01 -1.08
C ALA A 48 28.60 1.61 -2.20
N ASP A 49 29.90 1.80 -1.98
CA ASP A 49 30.96 1.48 -2.95
C ASP A 49 31.22 -0.04 -3.05
N ASN A 50 30.74 -0.85 -2.10
CA ASN A 50 30.98 -2.30 -2.01
C ASN A 50 29.68 -3.11 -1.83
N LEU A 51 28.55 -2.63 -2.36
CA LEU A 51 27.22 -3.21 -2.09
C LEU A 51 27.11 -4.68 -2.52
N HIS A 52 27.79 -5.06 -3.60
CA HIS A 52 27.85 -6.43 -4.14
C HIS A 52 28.95 -7.29 -3.50
N HIS A 53 29.88 -6.67 -2.74
CA HIS A 53 31.02 -7.33 -2.08
C HIS A 53 31.19 -6.81 -0.63
N PRO A 54 30.17 -6.94 0.24
CA PRO A 54 30.21 -6.47 1.62
C PRO A 54 31.19 -7.26 2.50
N ASP A 55 31.76 -8.35 2.01
CA ASP A 55 32.87 -9.06 2.64
C ASP A 55 34.15 -8.22 2.69
N GLN A 56 34.34 -7.29 1.74
CA GLN A 56 35.42 -6.30 1.72
C GLN A 56 35.35 -5.30 2.88
N LEU A 57 34.20 -5.19 3.57
CA LEU A 57 34.04 -4.39 4.79
C LEU A 57 34.61 -5.06 6.05
N ARG A 58 35.18 -6.26 5.93
CA ARG A 58 35.89 -6.91 7.03
C ARG A 58 37.19 -6.15 7.33
N PRO A 59 37.47 -5.78 8.60
CA PRO A 59 38.70 -5.09 8.96
C PRO A 59 39.92 -5.97 8.68
N ALA A 60 40.93 -5.41 7.99
CA ALA A 60 42.23 -6.06 7.87
C ALA A 60 42.94 -6.13 9.24
N LEU A 61 43.93 -7.03 9.37
CA LEU A 61 44.72 -7.19 10.59
C LEU A 61 45.34 -5.86 11.04
N GLY A 62 44.93 -5.39 12.22
CA GLY A 62 45.40 -4.13 12.82
C GLY A 62 44.58 -2.88 12.47
N GLN A 63 43.55 -2.98 11.61
CA GLN A 63 42.64 -1.87 11.32
C GLN A 63 41.46 -1.79 12.32
N VAL A 64 40.88 -0.60 12.44
CA VAL A 64 39.68 -0.36 13.26
C VAL A 64 38.45 -0.90 12.53
N ASP A 65 37.62 -1.68 13.22
CA ASP A 65 36.36 -2.17 12.66
C ASP A 65 35.34 -1.02 12.49
N VAL A 66 35.04 -0.67 11.25
CA VAL A 66 34.09 0.40 10.89
C VAL A 66 32.63 -0.05 10.91
N ARG A 67 32.37 -1.37 10.92
CA ARG A 67 31.02 -1.92 10.80
C ARG A 67 30.06 -1.49 11.93
N PRO A 68 30.48 -1.31 13.20
CA PRO A 68 29.60 -0.74 14.23
C PRO A 68 29.05 0.66 13.88
N ALA A 69 29.89 1.53 13.30
CA ALA A 69 29.50 2.87 12.88
C ALA A 69 28.66 2.86 11.60
N LEU A 70 28.95 1.93 10.67
CA LEU A 70 28.09 1.67 9.50
C LEU A 70 26.69 1.19 9.93
N ARG A 71 26.58 0.24 10.88
CA ARG A 71 25.27 -0.22 11.38
C ARG A 71 24.48 0.90 12.05
N GLU A 72 25.14 1.81 12.76
CA GLU A 72 24.51 3.03 13.29
C GLU A 72 24.02 3.98 12.20
N ALA A 73 24.85 4.23 11.18
CA ALA A 73 24.50 5.04 10.03
C ALA A 73 23.28 4.48 9.28
N LEU A 74 23.21 3.15 9.11
CA LEU A 74 22.07 2.45 8.52
C LEU A 74 20.80 2.58 9.38
N THR A 75 20.89 2.42 10.70
CA THR A 75 19.75 2.60 11.62
C THR A 75 19.19 4.02 11.56
N GLU A 76 20.04 5.06 11.61
CA GLU A 76 19.57 6.44 11.48
C GLU A 76 19.00 6.73 10.08
N THR A 77 19.50 6.06 9.04
CA THR A 77 18.98 6.20 7.66
C THR A 77 17.58 5.58 7.53
N VAL A 78 17.35 4.37 8.04
CA VAL A 78 16.00 3.77 8.08
C VAL A 78 15.06 4.59 8.95
N ALA A 79 15.53 5.11 10.09
CA ALA A 79 14.71 6.00 10.93
C ALA A 79 14.33 7.30 10.20
N ALA A 80 15.24 7.88 9.41
CA ALA A 80 14.96 9.04 8.58
C ALA A 80 13.94 8.75 7.46
N CYS A 81 14.03 7.57 6.83
CA CYS A 81 13.05 7.13 5.82
C CYS A 81 11.66 6.87 6.44
N ALA A 82 11.61 6.19 7.59
CA ALA A 82 10.38 5.97 8.35
C ALA A 82 9.70 7.28 8.78
N GLY A 83 10.47 8.27 9.20
CA GLY A 83 9.97 9.60 9.61
C GLY A 83 9.46 10.50 8.47
N VAL A 84 9.49 10.05 7.21
CA VAL A 84 8.96 10.79 6.05
C VAL A 84 7.88 10.02 5.29
N LEU A 85 7.29 8.98 5.88
CA LEU A 85 6.17 8.27 5.26
C LEU A 85 4.90 9.13 5.23
N VAL A 86 4.13 9.00 4.14
CA VAL A 86 2.86 9.69 3.92
C VAL A 86 1.87 9.30 5.01
N ALA A 87 1.19 10.29 5.59
CA ALA A 87 0.13 10.05 6.57
C ALA A 87 -1.02 9.27 5.91
N ARG A 88 -1.28 8.04 6.35
CA ARG A 88 -2.50 7.28 6.01
C ARG A 88 -3.70 7.80 6.79
N GLU A 89 -3.47 8.30 8.00
CA GLU A 89 -4.51 8.85 8.85
C GLU A 89 -4.51 10.38 8.75
N ARG A 90 -5.67 11.00 8.97
CA ARG A 90 -5.78 12.46 9.03
C ARG A 90 -4.85 13.00 10.13
N PRO A 91 -3.86 13.86 9.80
CA PRO A 91 -2.98 14.43 10.81
C PRO A 91 -3.74 15.41 11.70
N LEU A 92 -3.37 15.45 12.98
CA LEU A 92 -3.96 16.37 13.95
C LEU A 92 -3.44 17.80 13.77
N GLY A 93 -4.25 18.77 14.23
CA GLY A 93 -3.82 20.15 14.37
C GLY A 93 -2.54 20.28 15.20
N GLU A 94 -1.75 21.31 14.91
CA GLU A 94 -0.48 21.63 15.58
C GLU A 94 -0.76 22.22 16.98
N ILE A 95 -0.86 21.35 17.99
CA ILE A 95 -1.04 21.74 19.40
C ILE A 95 0.23 21.46 20.24
N TYR A 96 0.97 20.40 19.93
CA TYR A 96 2.13 19.91 20.71
C TYR A 96 3.29 19.47 19.80
N ASP A 97 3.77 20.38 18.96
CA ASP A 97 4.72 20.07 17.88
C ASP A 97 6.02 19.41 18.36
N LEU A 98 6.58 19.86 19.50
CA LEU A 98 7.81 19.30 20.06
C LEU A 98 7.56 17.91 20.68
N GLY A 99 6.41 17.69 21.33
CA GLY A 99 5.97 16.39 21.81
C GLY A 99 5.75 15.39 20.68
N ARG A 100 5.09 15.83 19.60
CA ARG A 100 4.87 15.09 18.36
C ARG A 100 6.19 14.68 17.71
N ASP A 101 7.06 15.64 17.38
CA ASP A 101 8.37 15.39 16.76
C ASP A 101 9.21 14.39 17.57
N ARG A 102 9.20 14.49 18.90
CA ARG A 102 9.93 13.57 19.78
C ARG A 102 9.34 12.17 19.79
N PHE A 103 8.01 12.05 19.83
CA PHE A 103 7.33 10.76 19.80
C PHE A 103 7.54 10.06 18.45
N GLU A 104 7.35 10.77 17.34
CA GLU A 104 7.57 10.27 15.98
C GLU A 104 9.02 9.85 15.73
N ALA A 105 10.01 10.67 16.13
CA ALA A 105 11.42 10.33 16.01
C ALA A 105 11.82 9.14 16.92
N GLY A 106 11.20 9.02 18.10
CA GLY A 106 11.38 7.88 19.00
C GLY A 106 10.86 6.58 18.39
N ILE A 107 9.63 6.60 17.85
CA ILE A 107 8.99 5.46 17.18
C ILE A 107 9.74 5.06 15.90
N SER A 108 10.12 6.03 15.06
CA SER A 108 10.87 5.78 13.82
C SER A 108 12.22 5.10 14.08
N ARG A 109 12.94 5.51 15.14
CA ARG A 109 14.17 4.84 15.58
C ARG A 109 13.93 3.46 16.18
N ALA A 110 12.90 3.30 17.02
CA ALA A 110 12.56 2.01 17.62
C ALA A 110 12.17 0.98 16.53
N TYR A 111 11.42 1.41 15.51
CA TYR A 111 11.16 0.63 14.31
C TYR A 111 12.46 0.31 13.56
N ALA A 112 13.32 1.29 13.30
CA ALA A 112 14.57 1.07 12.59
C ALA A 112 15.50 0.05 13.27
N GLU A 113 15.62 0.10 14.61
CA GLU A 113 16.38 -0.88 15.40
C GLU A 113 15.79 -2.31 15.29
N SER A 114 14.46 -2.45 15.21
CA SER A 114 13.76 -3.71 14.98
C SER A 114 13.83 -4.19 13.52
N ALA A 115 13.83 -3.25 12.57
CA ALA A 115 13.77 -3.51 11.13
C ALA A 115 15.14 -3.83 10.51
N MET A 116 16.23 -3.29 11.06
CA MET A 116 17.54 -3.38 10.44
C MET A 116 17.96 -4.80 10.02
N PRO A 117 17.85 -5.84 10.88
CA PRO A 117 18.34 -7.17 10.50
C PRO A 117 17.59 -7.78 9.31
N ARG A 118 16.28 -7.46 9.15
CA ARG A 118 15.46 -7.97 8.02
C ARG A 118 15.63 -7.12 6.76
N LEU A 119 15.68 -5.80 6.88
CA LEU A 119 15.85 -4.92 5.72
C LEU A 119 17.25 -5.09 5.10
N MET A 120 18.29 -5.23 5.92
CA MET A 120 19.65 -5.48 5.42
C MET A 120 19.83 -6.85 4.77
N ALA A 121 19.00 -7.85 5.14
CA ALA A 121 18.98 -9.15 4.48
C ALA A 121 18.29 -9.12 3.09
N GLN A 122 17.49 -8.09 2.80
CA GLN A 122 16.88 -7.85 1.48
C GLN A 122 17.70 -6.85 0.63
N LEU A 123 18.51 -6.00 1.28
CA LEU A 123 19.37 -5.01 0.61
C LEU A 123 20.64 -5.62 0.01
N LEU A 124 21.16 -6.68 0.63
CA LEU A 124 22.40 -7.35 0.24
C LEU A 124 22.13 -8.69 -0.44
N PRO A 125 23.05 -9.20 -1.29
CA PRO A 125 22.94 -10.53 -1.87
C PRO A 125 22.85 -11.62 -0.79
N GLU A 126 22.29 -12.78 -1.15
CA GLU A 126 21.90 -13.81 -0.18
C GLU A 126 23.05 -14.29 0.73
N GLY A 127 22.73 -14.45 2.02
CA GLY A 127 23.70 -14.78 3.06
C GLY A 127 24.70 -13.67 3.43
N GLN A 128 24.85 -12.62 2.60
CA GLN A 128 25.92 -11.64 2.77
C GLN A 128 25.65 -10.59 3.87
N ALA A 129 24.42 -10.45 4.35
CA ALA A 129 24.12 -9.58 5.51
C ALA A 129 24.92 -9.95 6.77
N ALA A 130 25.41 -11.20 6.89
CA ALA A 130 26.30 -11.62 7.96
C ALA A 130 27.68 -10.90 7.95
N TYR A 131 28.15 -10.38 6.79
CA TYR A 131 29.42 -9.64 6.71
C TYR A 131 29.38 -8.28 7.42
N LEU A 132 28.20 -7.65 7.49
CA LEU A 132 27.95 -6.47 8.34
C LEU A 132 28.14 -6.76 9.84
N GLY A 133 28.22 -8.03 10.24
CA GLY A 133 28.37 -8.47 11.62
C GLY A 133 27.04 -8.53 12.37
N LYS A 134 27.10 -8.87 13.67
CA LYS A 134 25.89 -8.98 14.49
C LYS A 134 25.32 -7.60 14.82
N PHE A 135 24.01 -7.46 14.63
CA PHE A 135 23.20 -6.37 15.19
C PHE A 135 22.96 -6.66 16.68
N GLU A 136 23.95 -6.32 17.51
CA GLU A 136 23.82 -6.42 18.96
C GLU A 136 22.68 -5.52 19.48
N PRO A 137 21.83 -5.98 20.42
CA PRO A 137 20.78 -5.16 21.00
C PRO A 137 21.35 -3.89 21.64
N ARG A 138 20.97 -2.72 21.13
CA ARG A 138 21.42 -1.43 21.67
C ARG A 138 20.88 -1.22 23.08
N GLN A 139 21.62 -0.48 23.90
CA GLN A 139 21.06 0.06 25.14
C GLN A 139 20.18 1.24 24.77
N HIS A 140 18.87 1.03 24.71
CA HIS A 140 17.92 2.10 24.40
C HIS A 140 17.92 3.15 25.52
N GLU A 141 17.89 4.42 25.12
CA GLU A 141 17.90 5.59 25.99
C GLU A 141 16.94 6.68 25.47
N GLY A 142 16.58 7.63 26.33
CA GLY A 142 15.75 8.79 25.98
C GLY A 142 14.44 8.44 25.27
N ASP A 143 14.11 9.21 24.24
CA ASP A 143 12.82 9.12 23.54
C ASP A 143 12.63 7.78 22.80
N VAL A 144 13.71 7.06 22.43
CA VAL A 144 13.62 5.71 21.83
C VAL A 144 13.19 4.66 22.85
N LEU A 145 13.72 4.74 24.08
CA LEU A 145 13.28 3.86 25.17
C LEU A 145 11.84 4.19 25.61
N ALA A 146 11.47 5.47 25.62
CA ALA A 146 10.08 5.87 25.85
C ALA A 146 9.14 5.32 24.76
N ALA A 147 9.50 5.44 23.48
CA ALA A 147 8.75 4.87 22.36
C ALA A 147 8.61 3.33 22.44
N ARG A 148 9.67 2.59 22.79
CA ARG A 148 9.54 1.15 23.05
C ARG A 148 8.65 0.83 24.26
N ALA A 149 8.67 1.66 25.31
CA ALA A 149 7.78 1.49 26.46
C ALA A 149 6.30 1.80 26.13
N VAL A 150 6.04 2.74 25.20
CA VAL A 150 4.71 2.95 24.59
C VAL A 150 4.26 1.66 23.89
N VAL A 151 5.08 1.12 22.99
CA VAL A 151 4.78 -0.12 22.25
C VAL A 151 4.51 -1.31 23.17
N VAL A 152 5.37 -1.55 24.16
CA VAL A 152 5.16 -2.59 25.20
C VAL A 152 3.86 -2.36 25.97
N SER A 153 3.48 -1.10 26.21
CA SER A 153 2.22 -0.77 26.90
C SER A 153 0.98 -0.93 26.02
N ILE A 154 1.11 -0.80 24.69
CA ILE A 154 0.06 -1.14 23.71
C ILE A 154 -0.09 -2.66 23.66
N ILE A 155 1.00 -3.43 23.48
CA ILE A 155 0.99 -4.90 23.48
C ILE A 155 0.41 -5.47 24.78
N ALA A 156 0.68 -4.86 25.93
CA ALA A 156 0.08 -5.30 27.20
C ALA A 156 -1.46 -5.12 27.27
N ARG A 157 -2.08 -4.53 26.24
CA ARG A 157 -3.51 -4.20 26.13
C ARG A 157 -4.12 -4.64 24.79
N THR A 158 -3.34 -5.24 23.88
CA THR A 158 -3.74 -5.68 22.54
C THR A 158 -3.10 -7.05 22.23
N GLU A 159 -3.51 -7.74 21.16
CA GLU A 159 -3.00 -9.08 20.84
C GLU A 159 -1.81 -9.08 19.86
N GLY A 160 -1.26 -7.91 19.53
CA GLY A 160 -0.19 -7.75 18.53
C GLY A 160 1.24 -7.94 19.07
N SER A 161 2.18 -8.26 18.18
CA SER A 161 3.61 -8.30 18.50
C SER A 161 4.28 -6.91 18.45
N GLU A 162 5.46 -6.77 19.06
CA GLU A 162 6.27 -5.55 18.96
C GLU A 162 6.62 -5.17 17.53
N ARG A 163 6.81 -6.15 16.64
CA ARG A 163 7.07 -5.88 15.22
C ARG A 163 5.85 -5.26 14.54
N GLU A 164 4.67 -5.83 14.75
CA GLU A 164 3.42 -5.36 14.13
C GLU A 164 3.07 -3.97 14.65
N VAL A 165 3.05 -3.76 15.97
CA VAL A 165 2.77 -2.45 16.56
C VAL A 165 3.77 -1.38 16.08
N LEU A 166 5.08 -1.67 16.02
CA LEU A 166 6.06 -0.71 15.48
C LEU A 166 5.87 -0.43 13.99
N ARG A 167 5.62 -1.47 13.18
CA ARG A 167 5.37 -1.32 11.75
C ARG A 167 4.12 -0.48 11.51
N ASP A 168 3.03 -0.77 12.21
CA ASP A 168 1.73 -0.17 11.97
C ASP A 168 1.69 1.28 12.50
N LEU A 169 2.39 1.58 13.60
CA LEU A 169 2.59 2.96 14.08
C LEU A 169 3.46 3.80 13.13
N VAL A 170 4.48 3.21 12.50
CA VAL A 170 5.27 3.91 11.47
C VAL A 170 4.49 4.06 10.16
N ALA A 171 3.72 3.03 9.79
CA ALA A 171 2.85 3.03 8.61
C ALA A 171 1.59 3.92 8.76
N ALA A 172 1.35 4.49 9.94
CA ALA A 172 0.42 5.62 10.09
C ALA A 172 0.93 6.86 9.35
N GLY A 173 2.26 7.04 9.28
CA GLY A 173 2.93 8.15 8.63
C GLY A 173 3.12 9.38 9.53
N ARG A 174 3.78 10.40 8.98
CA ARG A 174 4.14 11.64 9.70
C ARG A 174 2.88 12.37 10.21
N SER A 175 2.90 12.84 11.46
CA SER A 175 1.76 13.51 12.14
C SER A 175 0.51 12.65 12.37
N ALA A 176 0.61 11.33 12.18
CA ALA A 176 -0.44 10.35 12.42
C ALA A 176 -0.08 9.26 13.46
N VAL A 177 1.15 9.24 13.98
CA VAL A 177 1.63 8.19 14.90
C VAL A 177 0.88 8.18 16.25
N ALA A 178 0.53 9.35 16.80
CA ALA A 178 -0.25 9.45 18.04
C ALA A 178 -1.74 9.08 17.85
N PRO A 179 -2.45 9.52 16.79
CA PRO A 179 -3.74 8.98 16.37
C PRO A 179 -3.78 7.45 16.26
N ALA A 180 -2.82 6.85 15.54
CA ALA A 180 -2.75 5.40 15.38
C ALA A 180 -2.55 4.68 16.73
N ALA A 181 -1.68 5.19 17.59
CA ALA A 181 -1.50 4.67 18.95
C ALA A 181 -2.78 4.78 19.79
N ALA A 182 -3.55 5.86 19.66
CA ALA A 182 -4.84 6.03 20.32
C ALA A 182 -5.89 5.02 19.80
N ARG A 183 -5.97 4.82 18.47
CA ARG A 183 -6.85 3.82 17.84
C ARG A 183 -6.54 2.40 18.31
N MET A 184 -5.26 1.98 18.28
CA MET A 184 -4.85 0.65 18.77
C MET A 184 -5.28 0.37 20.21
N LEU A 185 -5.39 1.40 21.07
CA LEU A 185 -5.85 1.26 22.45
C LEU A 185 -7.37 1.22 22.61
N LEU A 186 -8.11 1.77 21.65
CA LEU A 186 -9.56 1.94 21.67
C LEU A 186 -10.30 0.87 20.87
N GLU A 187 -9.79 0.50 19.70
CA GLU A 187 -10.42 -0.45 18.76
C GLU A 187 -10.81 -1.80 19.36
N PRO A 188 -10.01 -2.44 20.25
CA PRO A 188 -10.37 -3.72 20.88
C PRO A 188 -11.53 -3.66 21.87
N ARG A 189 -12.19 -2.49 22.03
CA ARG A 189 -13.24 -2.27 23.02
C ARG A 189 -14.59 -2.18 22.33
N ASP A 190 -15.49 -3.13 22.62
CA ASP A 190 -16.87 -3.13 22.10
C ASP A 190 -17.59 -1.79 22.35
N GLN A 191 -17.36 -1.19 23.52
CA GLN A 191 -17.90 0.12 23.90
C GLN A 191 -17.42 1.25 22.99
N TYR A 192 -16.18 1.21 22.49
CA TYR A 192 -15.70 2.22 21.56
C TYR A 192 -16.36 2.05 20.18
N GLN A 193 -16.52 0.80 19.73
CA GLN A 193 -17.14 0.52 18.43
C GLN A 193 -18.64 0.87 18.38
N ALA A 194 -19.32 0.85 19.54
CA ALA A 194 -20.70 1.27 19.68
C ALA A 194 -20.92 2.79 19.86
N LEU A 195 -19.85 3.60 19.91
CA LEU A 195 -19.98 5.06 19.86
C LEU A 195 -20.21 5.53 18.40
N PRO A 196 -20.99 6.61 18.17
CA PRO A 196 -21.14 7.17 16.83
C PRO A 196 -19.80 7.72 16.31
N ALA A 197 -19.60 7.72 14.99
CA ALA A 197 -18.31 7.99 14.35
C ALA A 197 -17.61 9.27 14.86
N ARG A 198 -18.33 10.39 14.92
CA ARG A 198 -17.80 11.67 15.40
C ARG A 198 -17.23 11.61 16.82
N GLN A 199 -17.86 10.86 17.72
CA GLN A 199 -17.39 10.67 19.09
C GLN A 199 -16.21 9.71 19.17
N ARG A 200 -16.13 8.72 18.27
CA ARG A 200 -14.92 7.88 18.10
C ARG A 200 -13.73 8.73 17.67
N ASP A 201 -13.92 9.61 16.69
CA ASP A 201 -12.87 10.51 16.20
C ASP A 201 -12.39 11.47 17.30
N THR A 202 -13.29 12.21 17.95
CA THR A 202 -12.92 13.12 19.05
C THR A 202 -12.19 12.38 20.18
N LEU A 203 -12.56 11.14 20.50
CA LEU A 203 -11.85 10.35 21.52
C LEU A 203 -10.43 9.97 21.08
N VAL A 204 -10.21 9.69 19.79
CA VAL A 204 -8.87 9.47 19.21
C VAL A 204 -8.04 10.76 19.27
N GLU A 205 -8.61 11.91 18.89
CA GLU A 205 -7.95 13.21 18.95
C GLU A 205 -7.51 13.54 20.39
N ASP A 206 -8.41 13.40 21.37
CA ASP A 206 -8.13 13.66 22.79
C ASP A 206 -7.03 12.75 23.35
N LEU A 207 -7.04 11.45 23.02
CA LEU A 207 -6.03 10.50 23.48
C LEU A 207 -4.68 10.74 22.82
N ALA A 208 -4.65 11.07 21.53
CA ALA A 208 -3.44 11.40 20.80
C ALA A 208 -2.79 12.69 21.34
N HIS A 209 -3.56 13.76 21.55
CA HIS A 209 -3.08 14.97 22.23
C HIS A 209 -2.57 14.66 23.65
N GLN A 210 -3.21 13.74 24.38
CA GLN A 210 -2.73 13.31 25.69
C GLN A 210 -1.39 12.55 25.58
N ILE A 211 -1.15 11.72 24.56
CA ILE A 211 0.15 11.08 24.32
C ILE A 211 1.21 12.14 23.98
N GLU A 212 0.96 13.01 22.99
CA GLU A 212 1.90 14.07 22.57
C GLU A 212 2.27 15.00 23.74
N SER A 213 1.29 15.42 24.55
CA SER A 213 1.53 16.33 25.68
C SER A 213 2.45 15.76 26.78
N GLN A 214 2.59 14.43 26.89
CA GLN A 214 3.53 13.82 27.84
C GLN A 214 4.97 13.92 27.32
N PHE A 215 5.18 13.70 26.02
CA PHE A 215 6.47 13.90 25.36
C PHE A 215 6.84 15.40 25.26
N GLU A 216 5.86 16.30 25.16
CA GLU A 216 6.06 17.76 25.25
C GLU A 216 6.58 18.17 26.63
N ARG A 217 5.88 17.76 27.71
CA ARG A 217 6.15 18.18 29.10
C ARG A 217 7.39 17.52 29.70
N ALA A 218 7.86 16.40 29.17
CA ALA A 218 9.02 15.69 29.70
C ALA A 218 10.33 16.44 29.39
N GLU A 219 11.18 16.68 30.39
CA GLU A 219 12.54 17.15 30.14
C GLU A 219 13.30 16.17 29.23
N ARG A 220 14.10 16.70 28.28
CA ARG A 220 14.99 15.85 27.45
C ARG A 220 16.04 15.19 28.33
N GLN A 221 15.84 13.90 28.58
CA GLN A 221 16.73 13.11 29.42
C GLN A 221 18.10 12.96 28.73
N ARG A 222 19.14 13.50 29.35
CA ARG A 222 20.52 13.35 28.89
C ARG A 222 21.14 12.12 29.56
N PRO A 223 22.02 11.38 28.88
CA PRO A 223 22.84 10.36 29.54
C PRO A 223 23.61 11.01 30.69
N GLY A 224 23.59 10.33 31.83
CA GLY A 224 24.29 10.73 33.05
C GLY A 224 25.78 10.42 32.99
N THR A 225 26.55 11.09 33.83
CA THR A 225 28.01 10.92 33.93
C THR A 225 28.42 9.63 34.65
N ASP A 226 27.48 8.87 35.22
CA ASP A 226 27.74 7.61 35.92
C ASP A 226 26.63 6.56 35.70
N VAL A 227 26.91 5.31 36.09
CA VAL A 227 26.03 4.15 35.90
C VAL A 227 24.68 4.29 36.62
N VAL A 228 24.64 4.92 37.80
CA VAL A 228 23.41 5.11 38.58
C VAL A 228 22.55 6.21 37.94
N ALA A 229 23.18 7.29 37.46
CA ALA A 229 22.52 8.33 36.70
C ALA A 229 21.94 7.79 35.38
N ASN A 230 22.69 6.96 34.64
CA ASN A 230 22.20 6.29 33.43
C ASN A 230 21.03 5.33 33.71
N PHE A 231 21.09 4.54 34.79
CA PHE A 231 19.97 3.69 35.19
C PHE A 231 18.72 4.50 35.55
N ARG A 232 18.88 5.62 36.26
CA ARG A 232 17.77 6.53 36.60
C ARG A 232 17.16 7.18 35.36
N ALA A 233 17.99 7.66 34.42
CA ALA A 233 17.54 8.21 33.15
C ALA A 233 16.76 7.16 32.35
N ARG A 234 17.32 5.97 32.15
CA ARG A 234 16.63 4.88 31.42
C ARG A 234 15.31 4.48 32.08
N ARG A 235 15.25 4.41 33.42
CA ARG A 235 13.99 4.18 34.14
C ARG A 235 12.98 5.32 33.92
N ALA A 236 13.42 6.58 33.92
CA ALA A 236 12.55 7.73 33.66
C ALA A 236 12.00 7.73 32.21
N ALA A 237 12.78 7.35 31.21
CA ALA A 237 12.32 7.18 29.82
C ALA A 237 11.29 6.05 29.69
N ALA A 238 11.58 4.88 30.28
CA ALA A 238 10.63 3.76 30.28
C ALA A 238 9.31 4.12 30.99
N ASN A 239 9.39 4.80 32.13
CA ASN A 239 8.22 5.32 32.82
C ASN A 239 7.45 6.32 31.94
N LEU A 240 8.11 7.31 31.32
CA LEU A 240 7.45 8.29 30.45
C LEU A 240 6.55 7.65 29.38
N GLY A 241 7.07 6.65 28.66
CA GLY A 241 6.29 5.95 27.64
C GLY A 241 5.13 5.12 28.20
N ALA A 242 5.38 4.41 29.30
CA ALA A 242 4.34 3.59 29.95
C ALA A 242 3.25 4.45 30.62
N ASP A 243 3.62 5.57 31.21
CA ASP A 243 2.74 6.55 31.85
C ASP A 243 1.90 7.28 30.78
N ALA A 244 2.46 7.62 29.62
CA ALA A 244 1.70 8.21 28.51
C ALA A 244 0.55 7.30 28.06
N ILE A 245 0.82 6.02 27.81
CA ILE A 245 -0.23 5.05 27.43
C ILE A 245 -1.18 4.74 28.59
N THR A 246 -0.69 4.70 29.83
CA THR A 246 -1.55 4.45 31.00
C THR A 246 -2.49 5.61 31.27
N THR A 247 -2.02 6.86 31.12
CA THR A 247 -2.85 8.07 31.23
C THR A 247 -3.83 8.19 30.07
N ALA A 248 -3.41 7.97 28.81
CA ALA A 248 -4.31 7.98 27.66
C ALA A 248 -5.39 6.89 27.77
N SER A 249 -5.01 5.66 28.14
CA SER A 249 -5.97 4.57 28.37
C SER A 249 -6.92 4.84 29.54
N LYS A 250 -6.48 5.57 30.58
CA LYS A 250 -7.33 5.98 31.70
C LYS A 250 -8.33 7.05 31.25
N LEU A 251 -7.86 8.11 30.58
CA LEU A 251 -8.69 9.17 30.00
C LEU A 251 -9.73 8.56 29.06
N GLY A 252 -9.34 7.63 28.19
CA GLY A 252 -10.26 6.94 27.28
C GLY A 252 -11.36 6.16 28.00
N ASN A 253 -11.07 5.57 29.16
CA ASN A 253 -12.10 4.92 30.00
C ASN A 253 -13.02 5.95 30.68
N GLU A 254 -12.46 7.04 31.19
CA GLU A 254 -13.21 8.09 31.90
C GLU A 254 -14.13 8.83 30.93
N THR A 255 -13.61 9.35 29.82
CA THR A 255 -14.38 10.04 28.77
C THR A 255 -15.45 9.13 28.16
N MET A 256 -15.14 7.86 27.90
CA MET A 256 -16.14 6.91 27.39
C MET A 256 -17.23 6.63 28.43
N SER A 257 -16.88 6.44 29.71
CA SER A 257 -17.87 6.27 30.78
C SER A 257 -18.76 7.51 30.97
N ASP A 258 -18.20 8.71 30.82
CA ASP A 258 -18.93 9.97 30.89
C ASP A 258 -19.83 10.18 29.66
N LEU A 259 -19.38 9.80 28.45
CA LEU A 259 -20.19 9.79 27.24
C LEU A 259 -21.39 8.83 27.37
N TYR A 260 -21.15 7.57 27.77
CA TYR A 260 -22.23 6.60 27.99
C TYR A 260 -23.23 7.09 29.05
N ARG A 261 -22.76 7.65 30.17
CA ARG A 261 -23.63 8.24 31.19
C ARG A 261 -24.46 9.41 30.65
N SER A 262 -23.85 10.26 29.84
CA SER A 262 -24.53 11.36 29.14
C SER A 262 -25.60 10.84 28.18
N PHE A 263 -25.33 9.76 27.46
CA PHE A 263 -26.30 9.13 26.53
C PHE A 263 -27.45 8.43 27.28
N ASP A 264 -27.18 7.83 28.44
CA ASP A 264 -28.20 7.25 29.30
C ASP A 264 -29.09 8.33 29.98
N GLU A 265 -28.53 9.52 30.27
CA GLU A 265 -29.23 10.62 30.94
C GLU A 265 -30.01 11.53 29.96
N PHE A 266 -29.41 11.91 28.83
CA PHE A 266 -29.97 12.86 27.86
C PHE A 266 -30.53 12.19 26.59
N GLY A 267 -30.44 10.86 26.51
CA GLY A 267 -30.73 10.09 25.32
C GLY A 267 -29.48 9.92 24.45
N TRP A 268 -29.40 8.77 23.77
CA TRP A 268 -28.37 8.53 22.77
C TRP A 268 -28.45 9.60 21.68
N PRO A 269 -27.31 10.10 21.16
CA PRO A 269 -27.34 11.05 20.06
C PRO A 269 -28.10 10.40 18.91
N GLU A 270 -29.15 11.05 18.42
CA GLU A 270 -29.82 10.57 17.21
C GLU A 270 -28.76 10.47 16.10
N GLU A 271 -28.56 9.27 15.55
CA GLU A 271 -27.74 9.06 14.35
C GLU A 271 -28.14 10.15 13.34
N PRO A 272 -27.20 10.92 12.77
CA PRO A 272 -27.49 12.17 12.08
C PRO A 272 -28.30 11.94 10.80
N ARG A 273 -29.63 11.85 10.96
CA ARG A 273 -30.57 11.58 9.87
C ARG A 273 -30.46 12.70 8.84
N PRO A 274 -30.21 12.38 7.56
CA PRO A 274 -30.35 13.39 6.51
C PRO A 274 -31.76 13.98 6.56
N LYS A 275 -31.85 15.31 6.53
CA LYS A 275 -33.14 16.04 6.63
C LYS A 275 -33.76 16.34 5.26
N SER A 276 -33.01 16.15 4.19
CA SER A 276 -33.42 16.26 2.79
C SER A 276 -32.63 15.25 1.94
N VAL A 277 -33.15 14.87 0.77
CA VAL A 277 -32.41 14.05 -0.21
C VAL A 277 -31.07 14.73 -0.59
N ASP A 278 -31.09 16.05 -0.66
CA ASP A 278 -29.92 16.93 -0.79
C ASP A 278 -28.89 16.74 0.35
N ALA A 279 -29.32 16.64 1.62
CA ALA A 279 -28.43 16.36 2.74
C ALA A 279 -27.83 14.94 2.68
N LEU A 280 -28.62 13.94 2.25
CA LEU A 280 -28.14 12.58 2.00
C LEU A 280 -27.10 12.55 0.87
N CYS A 281 -27.33 13.29 -0.22
CA CYS A 281 -26.38 13.39 -1.32
C CYS A 281 -25.05 14.02 -0.86
N ARG A 282 -25.07 15.05 -0.01
CA ARG A 282 -23.85 15.60 0.60
C ARG A 282 -23.14 14.60 1.53
N GLN A 283 -23.87 13.81 2.32
CA GLN A 283 -23.25 12.76 3.15
C GLN A 283 -22.55 11.70 2.27
N VAL A 284 -23.21 11.25 1.19
CA VAL A 284 -22.60 10.32 0.23
C VAL A 284 -21.39 10.95 -0.47
N GLN A 285 -21.46 12.23 -0.85
CA GLN A 285 -20.34 12.98 -1.42
C GLN A 285 -19.12 12.98 -0.51
N ASP A 286 -19.30 13.31 0.77
CA ASP A 286 -18.20 13.40 1.74
C ASP A 286 -17.54 12.02 1.93
N VAL A 287 -18.34 10.96 2.10
CA VAL A 287 -17.85 9.57 2.21
C VAL A 287 -17.16 9.08 0.93
N VAL A 288 -17.68 9.43 -0.26
CA VAL A 288 -17.01 9.12 -1.53
C VAL A 288 -15.69 9.88 -1.66
N GLY A 289 -15.62 11.15 -1.22
CA GLY A 289 -14.39 11.93 -1.17
C GLY A 289 -13.31 11.32 -0.27
N GLU A 290 -13.69 10.76 0.88
CA GLU A 290 -12.79 10.00 1.76
C GLU A 290 -12.33 8.68 1.12
N LEU A 291 -13.26 7.89 0.57
CA LEU A 291 -12.95 6.56 0.00
C LEU A 291 -12.20 6.60 -1.34
N SER A 292 -12.23 7.72 -2.05
CA SER A 292 -11.49 7.97 -3.30
C SER A 292 -10.17 8.74 -3.09
N GLU A 293 -9.83 9.07 -1.83
CA GLU A 293 -8.67 9.90 -1.47
C GLU A 293 -8.69 11.32 -2.11
N ALA A 294 -9.88 11.80 -2.54
CA ALA A 294 -10.09 13.06 -3.24
C ALA A 294 -11.06 14.02 -2.50
N PRO A 295 -10.77 14.44 -1.25
CA PRO A 295 -11.67 15.29 -0.46
C PRO A 295 -11.83 16.72 -1.02
N GLY A 296 -10.90 17.19 -1.86
CA GLY A 296 -10.88 18.51 -2.50
C GLY A 296 -11.59 18.59 -3.87
N SER A 297 -12.38 17.58 -4.19
CA SER A 297 -13.01 17.33 -5.49
C SER A 297 -13.96 18.42 -6.03
N ARG A 298 -14.33 18.31 -7.32
CA ARG A 298 -15.00 19.30 -8.20
C ARG A 298 -16.29 19.92 -7.63
N TRP A 299 -16.97 19.23 -6.73
CA TRP A 299 -18.17 19.71 -6.04
C TRP A 299 -17.92 20.88 -5.07
N ASN A 300 -16.66 21.17 -4.70
CA ASN A 300 -16.32 22.27 -3.80
C ASN A 300 -16.45 23.69 -4.42
N GLY A 301 -16.86 23.79 -5.69
CA GLY A 301 -17.12 25.06 -6.36
C GLY A 301 -15.88 25.81 -6.86
N ARG A 302 -14.67 25.22 -6.79
CA ARG A 302 -13.45 25.79 -7.39
C ARG A 302 -13.50 25.81 -8.92
N ILE A 303 -14.24 24.90 -9.54
CA ILE A 303 -14.55 24.89 -10.97
C ILE A 303 -16.00 25.33 -11.15
N GLN A 304 -16.21 26.54 -11.66
CA GLN A 304 -17.55 26.98 -12.06
C GLN A 304 -17.99 26.22 -13.30
N ILE A 305 -19.07 25.43 -13.17
CA ILE A 305 -19.72 24.76 -14.30
C ILE A 305 -20.61 25.79 -15.01
N GLU A 306 -20.04 26.53 -15.97
CA GLU A 306 -20.79 27.32 -16.94
C GLU A 306 -20.68 26.64 -18.32
N LEU A 307 -21.76 26.36 -19.06
CA LEU A 307 -23.04 27.08 -19.10
C LEU A 307 -24.25 26.34 -18.48
N GLY A 308 -24.98 27.07 -17.62
CA GLY A 308 -26.44 26.93 -17.48
C GLY A 308 -26.97 25.87 -16.52
N GLN A 309 -26.12 25.14 -15.79
CA GLN A 309 -26.54 24.16 -14.78
C GLN A 309 -25.86 24.48 -13.44
N ALA A 310 -26.64 24.53 -12.35
CA ALA A 310 -26.11 24.68 -10.99
C ALA A 310 -25.25 23.46 -10.60
N PRO A 311 -24.39 23.54 -9.56
CA PRO A 311 -23.67 22.37 -9.05
C PRO A 311 -24.58 21.17 -8.75
N ASP A 312 -25.80 21.43 -8.25
CA ASP A 312 -26.83 20.42 -7.97
C ASP A 312 -27.43 19.74 -9.22
N ALA A 313 -27.11 20.20 -10.43
CA ALA A 313 -27.70 19.70 -11.69
C ALA A 313 -26.81 18.70 -12.46
N THR A 314 -25.62 18.37 -11.94
CA THR A 314 -24.84 17.20 -12.39
C THR A 314 -25.46 15.89 -11.92
N LEU A 315 -26.09 15.89 -10.74
CA LEU A 315 -26.76 14.74 -10.12
C LEU A 315 -28.13 14.48 -10.76
N ARG A 316 -28.13 13.84 -11.94
CA ARG A 316 -29.36 13.56 -12.71
C ARG A 316 -30.10 12.33 -12.18
N LEU A 317 -30.74 12.49 -11.02
CA LEU A 317 -31.71 11.51 -10.52
C LEU A 317 -33.05 11.62 -11.27
N SER A 318 -33.62 10.47 -11.60
CA SER A 318 -34.99 10.37 -12.09
C SER A 318 -36.00 10.67 -10.97
N ALA A 319 -37.23 11.06 -11.33
CA ALA A 319 -38.28 11.32 -10.35
C ALA A 319 -38.57 10.11 -9.43
N THR A 320 -38.48 8.89 -9.97
CA THR A 320 -38.61 7.64 -9.20
C THR A 320 -37.47 7.44 -8.22
N GLN A 321 -36.22 7.69 -8.62
CA GLN A 321 -35.05 7.64 -7.72
C GLN A 321 -35.16 8.69 -6.59
N ILE A 322 -35.55 9.93 -6.90
CA ILE A 322 -35.78 10.98 -5.89
C ILE A 322 -36.87 10.54 -4.91
N MET A 323 -38.01 10.04 -5.40
CA MET A 323 -39.10 9.55 -4.55
C MET A 323 -38.67 8.36 -3.67
N ALA A 324 -37.82 7.46 -4.18
CA ALA A 324 -37.30 6.34 -3.41
C ALA A 324 -36.32 6.78 -2.32
N LEU A 325 -35.44 7.76 -2.58
CA LEU A 325 -34.59 8.36 -1.56
C LEU A 325 -35.39 9.12 -0.49
N SER A 326 -36.43 9.86 -0.88
CA SER A 326 -37.35 10.49 0.09
C SER A 326 -38.06 9.44 0.96
N ALA A 327 -38.58 8.37 0.35
CA ALA A 327 -39.21 7.28 1.09
C ALA A 327 -38.23 6.57 2.03
N LEU A 328 -36.97 6.38 1.61
CA LEU A 328 -35.92 5.80 2.45
C LEU A 328 -35.68 6.64 3.72
N MET A 329 -35.64 7.96 3.57
CA MET A 329 -35.47 8.89 4.68
C MET A 329 -36.67 8.93 5.64
N GLU A 330 -37.89 8.77 5.10
CA GLU A 330 -39.12 8.68 5.89
C GLU A 330 -39.31 7.29 6.52
N SER A 331 -38.60 6.26 6.04
CA SER A 331 -38.74 4.88 6.52
C SER A 331 -38.26 4.69 7.96
N SER A 332 -38.88 3.73 8.65
CA SER A 332 -38.60 3.38 10.05
C SER A 332 -38.92 1.90 10.31
N SER A 333 -38.58 1.38 11.49
CA SER A 333 -38.94 0.01 11.89
C SER A 333 -40.45 -0.23 11.96
N GLU A 334 -41.25 0.80 12.23
CA GLU A 334 -42.72 0.74 12.20
C GLU A 334 -43.30 0.87 10.78
N HIS A 335 -42.57 1.54 9.88
CA HIS A 335 -42.97 1.85 8.50
C HIS A 335 -41.81 1.55 7.54
N PRO A 336 -41.49 0.26 7.29
CA PRO A 336 -40.38 -0.12 6.42
C PRO A 336 -40.72 0.12 4.94
N LEU A 337 -39.68 0.25 4.11
CA LEU A 337 -39.82 0.28 2.67
C LEU A 337 -40.40 -1.04 2.13
N THR A 338 -41.18 -0.93 1.05
CA THR A 338 -41.46 -2.11 0.20
C THR A 338 -40.19 -2.54 -0.53
N THR A 339 -40.09 -3.83 -0.91
CA THR A 339 -38.92 -4.36 -1.64
C THR A 339 -38.60 -3.59 -2.92
N GLU A 340 -39.62 -3.11 -3.64
CA GLU A 340 -39.47 -2.29 -4.85
C GLU A 340 -38.92 -0.89 -4.55
N GLN A 341 -39.38 -0.25 -3.46
CA GLN A 341 -38.83 1.03 -3.01
C GLN A 341 -37.40 0.87 -2.50
N ALA A 342 -37.09 -0.21 -1.76
CA ALA A 342 -35.74 -0.48 -1.27
C ALA A 342 -34.76 -0.76 -2.41
N ALA A 343 -35.18 -1.49 -3.46
CA ALA A 343 -34.39 -1.70 -4.67
C ALA A 343 -34.16 -0.39 -5.45
N THR A 344 -35.22 0.40 -5.66
CA THR A 344 -35.10 1.72 -6.32
C THR A 344 -34.24 2.69 -5.50
N ALA A 345 -34.30 2.64 -4.17
CA ALA A 345 -33.48 3.47 -3.29
C ALA A 345 -32.00 3.00 -3.28
N ARG A 346 -31.76 1.69 -3.35
CA ARG A 346 -30.42 1.12 -3.57
C ARG A 346 -29.82 1.59 -4.89
N GLU A 347 -30.57 1.46 -5.99
CA GLU A 347 -30.17 1.94 -7.31
C GLU A 347 -29.88 3.45 -7.27
N ALA A 348 -30.77 4.25 -6.67
CA ALA A 348 -30.57 5.68 -6.51
C ALA A 348 -29.28 6.01 -5.75
N LEU A 349 -29.01 5.35 -4.62
CA LEU A 349 -27.76 5.51 -3.86
C LEU A 349 -26.53 5.13 -4.68
N GLN A 350 -26.59 4.05 -5.47
CA GLN A 350 -25.50 3.66 -6.37
C GLN A 350 -25.28 4.71 -7.48
N VAL A 351 -26.35 5.28 -8.05
CA VAL A 351 -26.26 6.38 -9.04
C VAL A 351 -25.70 7.66 -8.42
N VAL A 352 -26.07 8.00 -7.18
CA VAL A 352 -25.51 9.12 -6.43
C VAL A 352 -24.02 8.90 -6.19
N ALA A 353 -23.65 7.76 -5.60
CA ALA A 353 -22.26 7.41 -5.31
C ALA A 353 -21.39 7.37 -6.57
N ALA A 354 -21.86 6.75 -7.66
CA ALA A 354 -21.14 6.72 -8.94
C ALA A 354 -21.02 8.11 -9.58
N SER A 355 -22.00 8.99 -9.40
CA SER A 355 -21.93 10.37 -9.89
C SER A 355 -20.90 11.20 -9.13
N TYR A 356 -20.79 11.01 -7.80
CA TYR A 356 -19.70 11.59 -7.03
C TYR A 356 -18.35 10.93 -7.36
N ALA A 357 -18.28 9.61 -7.53
CA ALA A 357 -17.03 8.92 -7.89
C ALA A 357 -16.39 9.49 -9.17
N ARG A 358 -17.18 9.85 -10.19
CA ARG A 358 -16.69 10.51 -11.43
C ARG A 358 -16.34 12.00 -11.28
N MET A 359 -16.79 12.63 -10.21
CA MET A 359 -16.42 14.01 -9.89
C MET A 359 -15.17 14.07 -9.01
N ALA A 360 -14.81 12.98 -8.34
CA ALA A 360 -13.59 12.82 -7.55
C ALA A 360 -12.35 12.97 -8.45
N VAL A 361 -11.64 14.08 -8.30
CA VAL A 361 -10.41 14.37 -9.06
C VAL A 361 -9.34 14.94 -8.12
N PRO A 362 -8.06 14.93 -8.52
CA PRO A 362 -6.98 15.48 -7.73
C PRO A 362 -7.09 17.00 -7.52
N ASP A 363 -6.46 17.51 -6.45
CA ASP A 363 -6.45 18.93 -6.10
C ASP A 363 -5.78 19.85 -7.15
N ASP A 364 -4.92 19.32 -8.04
CA ASP A 364 -4.32 20.06 -9.16
C ASP A 364 -5.23 20.17 -10.40
N TYR A 365 -6.39 19.49 -10.39
CA TYR A 365 -7.31 19.51 -11.50
C TYR A 365 -7.94 20.90 -11.71
N SER A 366 -7.81 21.44 -12.92
CA SER A 366 -8.16 22.82 -13.25
C SER A 366 -9.27 22.92 -14.28
N SER A 367 -9.90 24.10 -14.38
CA SER A 367 -10.88 24.39 -15.44
C SER A 367 -10.32 24.28 -16.85
N THR A 368 -9.00 24.43 -17.03
CA THR A 368 -8.31 24.20 -18.32
C THR A 368 -8.27 22.72 -18.69
N LEU A 369 -8.01 21.85 -17.72
CA LEU A 369 -8.06 20.39 -17.91
C LEU A 369 -9.50 19.93 -18.16
N GLU A 370 -10.50 20.52 -17.50
CA GLU A 370 -11.90 20.22 -17.82
C GLU A 370 -12.30 20.69 -19.22
N ALA A 371 -11.83 21.86 -19.67
CA ALA A 371 -12.12 22.33 -21.03
C ALA A 371 -11.59 21.34 -22.09
N ALA A 372 -10.38 20.81 -21.91
CA ALA A 372 -9.85 19.73 -22.74
C ALA A 372 -10.67 18.43 -22.61
N ALA A 373 -11.04 18.03 -21.39
CA ALA A 373 -11.87 16.84 -21.14
C ALA A 373 -13.29 16.94 -21.71
N VAL A 374 -13.79 18.16 -21.94
CA VAL A 374 -15.06 18.40 -22.65
C VAL A 374 -14.89 18.30 -24.16
N GLU A 375 -13.77 18.77 -24.73
CA GLU A 375 -13.47 18.70 -26.16
C GLU A 375 -13.42 17.25 -26.68
N PHE A 376 -12.87 16.32 -25.88
CA PHE A 376 -12.75 14.90 -26.22
C PHE A 376 -13.80 13.99 -25.52
N ALA A 377 -14.79 14.56 -24.83
CA ALA A 377 -15.65 13.87 -23.86
C ALA A 377 -16.31 12.54 -24.30
N PRO A 378 -16.82 12.36 -25.54
CA PRO A 378 -17.56 11.14 -25.89
C PRO A 378 -16.76 9.85 -25.66
N ARG A 379 -15.47 9.86 -26.04
CA ARG A 379 -14.55 8.72 -25.94
C ARG A 379 -14.34 8.24 -24.50
N TYR A 380 -14.12 9.20 -23.59
CA TYR A 380 -13.85 8.93 -22.18
C TYR A 380 -15.11 8.64 -21.35
N THR A 381 -16.31 8.87 -21.90
CA THR A 381 -17.56 8.75 -21.14
C THR A 381 -17.82 7.30 -20.67
N VAL A 382 -17.40 6.29 -21.43
CA VAL A 382 -17.70 4.89 -21.08
C VAL A 382 -16.79 4.37 -19.97
N ILE A 383 -15.49 4.68 -20.00
CA ILE A 383 -14.56 4.29 -18.93
C ILE A 383 -14.90 4.99 -17.61
N ASP A 384 -15.18 6.30 -17.66
CA ASP A 384 -15.65 7.11 -16.53
C ASP A 384 -16.94 6.54 -15.90
N GLN A 385 -17.92 6.14 -16.72
CA GLN A 385 -19.12 5.45 -16.24
C GLN A 385 -18.82 4.07 -15.63
N ALA A 386 -18.00 3.25 -16.28
CA ALA A 386 -17.69 1.90 -15.82
C ALA A 386 -16.93 1.90 -14.48
N VAL A 387 -15.92 2.78 -14.34
CA VAL A 387 -15.12 2.97 -13.13
C VAL A 387 -15.98 3.49 -11.99
N GLY A 388 -16.73 4.57 -12.21
CA GLY A 388 -17.59 5.16 -11.18
C GLY A 388 -18.67 4.21 -10.67
N GLN A 389 -19.26 3.39 -11.55
CA GLN A 389 -20.21 2.34 -11.17
C GLN A 389 -19.55 1.22 -10.35
N ALA A 390 -18.41 0.68 -10.82
CA ALA A 390 -17.70 -0.37 -10.10
C ALA A 390 -17.26 0.09 -8.70
N PHE A 391 -16.71 1.30 -8.58
CA PHE A 391 -16.34 1.88 -7.29
C PHE A 391 -17.53 2.02 -6.34
N ALA A 392 -18.67 2.53 -6.82
CA ALA A 392 -19.88 2.72 -6.04
C ALA A 392 -20.49 1.40 -5.54
N GLU A 393 -20.35 0.33 -6.33
CA GLU A 393 -20.78 -1.02 -5.96
C GLU A 393 -19.83 -1.69 -4.96
N ASP A 394 -18.51 -1.64 -5.21
CA ASP A 394 -17.50 -2.29 -4.37
C ASP A 394 -17.42 -1.64 -2.98
N ASN A 395 -17.67 -0.33 -2.90
CA ASN A 395 -17.74 0.42 -1.64
C ASN A 395 -19.15 0.58 -1.08
N TYR A 396 -20.18 -0.03 -1.71
CA TYR A 396 -21.59 0.24 -1.39
C TYR A 396 -21.93 0.07 0.10
N ALA A 397 -21.40 -0.98 0.73
CA ALA A 397 -21.63 -1.23 2.15
C ALA A 397 -21.12 -0.08 3.02
N LYS A 398 -19.87 0.37 2.81
CA LYS A 398 -19.27 1.50 3.56
C LYS A 398 -20.01 2.81 3.31
N ILE A 399 -20.36 3.08 2.05
CA ILE A 399 -21.11 4.29 1.67
C ILE A 399 -22.46 4.32 2.40
N VAL A 400 -23.16 3.19 2.42
CA VAL A 400 -24.43 3.04 3.13
C VAL A 400 -24.28 3.15 4.65
N ASP A 401 -23.30 2.47 5.26
CA ASP A 401 -23.05 2.49 6.71
C ASP A 401 -22.65 3.88 7.24
N LEU A 402 -21.98 4.70 6.42
CA LEU A 402 -21.52 6.03 6.81
C LEU A 402 -22.51 7.15 6.43
N SER A 403 -23.39 6.93 5.44
CA SER A 403 -24.33 7.95 4.96
C SER A 403 -25.77 7.78 5.47
N LEU A 404 -26.12 6.64 6.06
CA LEU A 404 -27.48 6.33 6.51
C LEU A 404 -27.52 5.80 7.94
N PRO A 405 -28.60 6.07 8.69
CA PRO A 405 -28.81 5.43 9.99
C PRO A 405 -29.00 3.91 9.83
N SER A 406 -28.68 3.16 10.89
CA SER A 406 -28.47 1.70 10.86
C SER A 406 -29.66 0.92 10.26
N GLU A 407 -30.89 1.33 10.52
CA GLU A 407 -32.12 0.68 10.03
C GLU A 407 -32.41 0.93 8.54
N GLN A 408 -32.18 2.15 8.05
CA GLN A 408 -32.26 2.48 6.63
C GLN A 408 -31.14 1.78 5.86
N ALA A 409 -29.93 1.76 6.44
CA ALA A 409 -28.76 1.10 5.90
C ALA A 409 -28.95 -0.42 5.73
N ARG A 410 -29.71 -1.07 6.62
CA ARG A 410 -30.09 -2.48 6.49
C ARG A 410 -31.05 -2.72 5.32
N GLN A 411 -32.13 -1.93 5.24
CA GLN A 411 -33.17 -2.09 4.20
C GLN A 411 -32.62 -2.03 2.77
N VAL A 412 -31.68 -1.11 2.49
CA VAL A 412 -31.08 -0.98 1.15
C VAL A 412 -29.97 -2.00 0.87
N ARG A 413 -29.37 -2.62 1.89
CA ARG A 413 -28.40 -3.72 1.72
C ARG A 413 -29.08 -5.05 1.39
N GLU A 414 -30.21 -5.33 2.02
CA GLU A 414 -31.02 -6.53 1.78
C GLU A 414 -31.79 -6.47 0.45
N ALA A 415 -31.96 -5.27 -0.12
CA ALA A 415 -32.58 -5.07 -1.44
C ALA A 415 -31.72 -5.63 -2.59
N PRO A 416 -32.34 -6.21 -3.65
CA PRO A 416 -31.62 -6.72 -4.81
C PRO A 416 -30.82 -5.62 -5.52
N ALA A 417 -29.60 -5.96 -5.97
CA ALA A 417 -28.76 -5.04 -6.74
C ALA A 417 -29.32 -4.79 -8.15
N ALA A 418 -29.05 -3.59 -8.69
CA ALA A 418 -29.34 -3.27 -10.08
C ALA A 418 -28.41 -4.02 -11.05
N ASP A 419 -28.89 -4.33 -12.25
CA ASP A 419 -28.08 -4.92 -13.33
C ASP A 419 -27.25 -3.83 -14.03
N GLN A 420 -26.03 -3.59 -13.53
CA GLN A 420 -25.12 -2.59 -14.08
C GLN A 420 -24.15 -3.22 -15.09
N ARG A 421 -24.43 -3.00 -16.37
CA ARG A 421 -23.73 -3.66 -17.50
C ARG A 421 -22.26 -3.28 -17.67
N LEU A 422 -21.82 -2.11 -17.20
CA LEU A 422 -20.46 -1.58 -17.42
C LEU A 422 -19.48 -1.92 -16.28
N ALA A 423 -19.94 -1.88 -15.03
CA ALA A 423 -19.10 -2.11 -13.84
C ALA A 423 -18.26 -3.41 -13.89
N PRO A 424 -18.76 -4.56 -14.38
CA PRO A 424 -17.93 -5.77 -14.47
C PRO A 424 -16.71 -5.61 -15.38
N ALA A 425 -16.78 -4.79 -16.44
CA ALA A 425 -15.64 -4.53 -17.31
C ALA A 425 -14.55 -3.71 -16.61
N ALA A 426 -14.92 -2.66 -15.87
CA ALA A 426 -13.94 -1.91 -15.07
C ALA A 426 -13.27 -2.80 -14.00
N ARG A 427 -14.03 -3.67 -13.33
CA ARG A 427 -13.46 -4.65 -12.38
C ARG A 427 -12.51 -5.65 -13.04
N GLY A 428 -12.91 -6.24 -14.17
CA GLY A 428 -12.08 -7.19 -14.89
C GLY A 428 -10.76 -6.56 -15.35
N PHE A 429 -10.84 -5.33 -15.85
CA PHE A 429 -9.68 -4.51 -16.20
C PHE A 429 -8.78 -4.25 -15.00
N ALA A 430 -9.31 -3.63 -13.93
CA ALA A 430 -8.55 -3.33 -12.73
C ALA A 430 -7.90 -4.57 -12.11
N SER A 431 -8.61 -5.70 -12.05
CA SER A 431 -8.08 -6.97 -11.55
C SER A 431 -6.90 -7.50 -12.38
N ALA A 432 -6.96 -7.41 -13.72
CA ALA A 432 -5.85 -7.81 -14.58
C ALA A 432 -4.61 -6.90 -14.39
N ILE A 433 -4.83 -5.59 -14.20
CA ILE A 433 -3.77 -4.62 -13.90
C ILE A 433 -3.20 -4.81 -12.50
N ASP A 434 -4.03 -5.05 -11.48
CA ASP A 434 -3.59 -5.28 -10.11
C ASP A 434 -2.67 -6.51 -10.02
N VAL A 435 -3.02 -7.60 -10.72
CA VAL A 435 -2.18 -8.79 -10.85
C VAL A 435 -0.85 -8.48 -11.57
N ALA A 436 -0.89 -7.77 -12.70
CA ALA A 436 0.31 -7.42 -13.46
C ALA A 436 1.27 -6.51 -12.68
N ALA A 437 0.73 -5.48 -12.03
CA ALA A 437 1.47 -4.49 -11.25
C ALA A 437 1.77 -4.94 -9.80
N ARG A 438 1.36 -6.15 -9.40
CA ARG A 438 1.48 -6.71 -8.04
C ARG A 438 0.88 -5.81 -6.94
N ARG A 439 -0.27 -5.19 -7.23
CA ARG A 439 -1.05 -4.35 -6.31
C ARG A 439 -2.02 -5.18 -5.46
N GLN A 440 -2.65 -4.52 -4.49
CA GLN A 440 -3.78 -5.12 -3.78
C GLN A 440 -5.04 -5.12 -4.66
N ASP A 441 -5.91 -6.12 -4.51
CA ASP A 441 -7.18 -6.20 -5.24
C ASP A 441 -7.99 -4.90 -5.10
N GLY A 442 -8.37 -4.31 -6.23
CA GLY A 442 -9.15 -3.07 -6.28
C GLY A 442 -8.36 -1.80 -5.96
N GLU A 443 -7.02 -1.86 -5.92
CA GLU A 443 -6.16 -0.68 -5.82
C GLU A 443 -6.19 0.13 -7.14
N THR A 444 -6.07 -0.54 -8.29
CA THR A 444 -6.16 0.13 -9.60
C THR A 444 -7.53 0.81 -9.80
N LEU A 445 -8.63 0.18 -9.37
CA LEU A 445 -9.96 0.78 -9.49
C LEU A 445 -10.11 2.04 -8.64
N ARG A 446 -9.59 2.04 -7.40
CA ARG A 446 -9.52 3.23 -6.53
C ARG A 446 -8.66 4.33 -7.16
N LEU A 447 -7.48 3.97 -7.65
CA LEU A 447 -6.56 4.87 -8.35
C LEU A 447 -7.23 5.53 -9.56
N MET A 448 -7.91 4.78 -10.42
CA MET A 448 -8.67 5.35 -11.56
C MET A 448 -9.81 6.25 -11.11
N THR A 449 -10.52 5.92 -10.02
CA THR A 449 -11.64 6.72 -9.51
C THR A 449 -11.19 8.09 -8.99
N GLY A 450 -9.95 8.19 -8.49
CA GLY A 450 -9.38 9.47 -8.05
C GLY A 450 -8.77 10.32 -9.17
N GLN A 451 -8.98 9.98 -10.46
CA GLN A 451 -8.46 10.72 -11.61
C GLN A 451 -9.57 11.36 -12.44
N ASP A 452 -9.21 12.37 -13.22
CA ASP A 452 -10.11 12.87 -14.25
C ASP A 452 -10.24 11.92 -15.44
N ARG A 453 -11.31 12.10 -16.22
CA ARG A 453 -11.71 11.20 -17.31
C ARG A 453 -10.67 11.00 -18.42
N ILE A 454 -9.73 11.93 -18.64
CA ILE A 454 -8.62 11.72 -19.58
C ILE A 454 -7.53 10.89 -18.88
N ARG A 455 -7.14 11.30 -17.68
CA ARG A 455 -6.04 10.69 -16.92
C ARG A 455 -6.32 9.27 -16.41
N MET A 456 -7.55 8.75 -16.45
CA MET A 456 -7.85 7.39 -15.96
C MET A 456 -6.99 6.32 -16.64
N SER A 457 -6.85 6.37 -17.96
CA SER A 457 -6.05 5.40 -18.74
C SER A 457 -4.55 5.72 -18.67
N GLU A 458 -4.18 7.00 -18.74
CA GLU A 458 -2.79 7.48 -18.61
C GLU A 458 -2.17 7.06 -17.28
N THR A 459 -2.87 7.28 -16.15
CA THR A 459 -2.36 6.95 -14.81
C THR A 459 -2.15 5.44 -14.66
N VAL A 460 -2.97 4.62 -15.29
CA VAL A 460 -2.80 3.15 -15.30
C VAL A 460 -1.62 2.74 -16.19
N ALA A 461 -1.45 3.39 -17.34
CA ALA A 461 -0.35 3.14 -18.27
C ALA A 461 1.01 3.52 -17.65
N ASP A 462 1.12 4.72 -17.07
CA ASP A 462 2.27 5.17 -16.26
C ASP A 462 2.58 4.14 -15.17
N ALA A 463 1.55 3.74 -14.42
CA ALA A 463 1.67 2.80 -13.32
C ALA A 463 2.10 1.37 -13.74
N LEU A 464 2.06 1.02 -15.03
CA LEU A 464 2.67 -0.19 -15.59
C LEU A 464 4.13 0.06 -16.01
N VAL A 465 4.41 1.16 -16.72
CA VAL A 465 5.76 1.44 -17.26
C VAL A 465 6.76 1.93 -16.21
N THR A 466 6.30 2.45 -15.08
CA THR A 466 7.14 2.79 -13.90
C THR A 466 7.23 1.64 -12.89
N GLY A 467 6.79 0.43 -13.24
CA GLY A 467 6.95 -0.74 -12.37
C GLY A 467 8.43 -1.12 -12.20
N PRO A 468 8.86 -1.64 -11.03
CA PRO A 468 10.27 -1.97 -10.76
C PRO A 468 10.84 -3.08 -11.65
N LEU A 469 9.97 -3.84 -12.35
CA LEU A 469 10.36 -4.84 -13.35
C LEU A 469 10.57 -4.25 -14.75
N VAL A 470 10.16 -3.00 -14.98
CA VAL A 470 10.05 -2.35 -16.30
C VAL A 470 10.96 -1.12 -16.39
N GLU A 471 10.99 -0.31 -15.33
CA GLU A 471 11.81 0.91 -15.25
C GLU A 471 13.30 0.70 -15.60
N PRO A 472 13.98 -0.42 -15.25
CA PRO A 472 15.36 -0.67 -15.66
C PRO A 472 15.57 -0.87 -17.17
N TRP A 473 14.51 -1.19 -17.92
CA TRP A 473 14.58 -1.54 -19.35
C TRP A 473 14.14 -0.42 -20.28
N LEU A 474 13.31 0.51 -19.80
CA LEU A 474 12.72 1.57 -20.62
C LEU A 474 13.26 2.96 -20.26
N GLU A 475 13.96 3.56 -21.21
CA GLU A 475 14.41 4.96 -21.15
C GLU A 475 13.22 5.92 -20.91
N PRO A 476 13.39 7.06 -20.21
CA PRO A 476 12.28 7.95 -19.87
C PRO A 476 11.44 8.42 -21.07
N THR A 477 12.06 8.65 -22.23
CA THR A 477 11.36 9.04 -23.46
C THR A 477 10.59 7.89 -24.12
N GLU A 478 11.01 6.65 -23.90
CA GLU A 478 10.28 5.48 -24.36
C GLU A 478 9.15 5.10 -23.40
N ARG A 479 9.35 5.26 -22.08
CA ARG A 479 8.27 5.07 -21.09
C ARG A 479 7.05 5.92 -21.43
N LEU A 480 7.23 7.20 -21.75
CA LEU A 480 6.15 8.08 -22.21
C LEU A 480 5.45 7.51 -23.45
N ARG A 481 6.20 7.14 -24.50
CA ARG A 481 5.62 6.58 -25.73
C ARG A 481 4.83 5.27 -25.49
N VAL A 482 5.33 4.41 -24.61
CA VAL A 482 4.68 3.13 -24.27
C VAL A 482 3.46 3.38 -23.39
N ALA A 483 3.50 4.36 -22.49
CA ALA A 483 2.34 4.79 -21.70
C ALA A 483 1.24 5.37 -22.62
N ASP A 484 1.59 6.25 -23.55
CA ASP A 484 0.67 6.81 -24.55
C ASP A 484 -0.01 5.68 -25.37
N GLU A 485 0.76 4.68 -25.83
CA GLU A 485 0.25 3.55 -26.60
C GLU A 485 -0.72 2.68 -25.78
N ILE A 486 -0.41 2.42 -24.51
CA ILE A 486 -1.27 1.66 -23.60
C ILE A 486 -2.55 2.43 -23.28
N ALA A 487 -2.45 3.72 -22.96
CA ALA A 487 -3.62 4.56 -22.64
C ALA A 487 -4.58 4.63 -23.85
N GLU A 488 -4.05 4.88 -25.04
CA GLU A 488 -4.79 4.90 -26.31
C GLU A 488 -5.54 3.56 -26.55
N GLN A 489 -4.89 2.42 -26.29
CA GLN A 489 -5.51 1.09 -26.39
C GLN A 489 -6.62 0.86 -25.35
N ILE A 490 -6.42 1.25 -24.09
CA ILE A 490 -7.44 1.14 -23.04
C ILE A 490 -8.68 1.94 -23.44
N ASP A 491 -8.49 3.21 -23.83
CA ASP A 491 -9.57 4.11 -24.22
C ASP A 491 -10.34 3.61 -25.44
N GLN A 492 -9.65 3.11 -26.47
CA GLN A 492 -10.30 2.53 -27.66
C GLN A 492 -11.19 1.32 -27.30
N ARG A 493 -10.77 0.51 -26.32
CA ARG A 493 -11.54 -0.66 -25.86
C ARG A 493 -12.75 -0.28 -25.03
N PHE A 494 -12.64 0.72 -24.17
CA PHE A 494 -13.81 1.21 -23.42
C PHE A 494 -14.79 2.00 -24.32
N ASP A 495 -14.32 2.77 -25.30
CA ASP A 495 -15.19 3.44 -26.30
C ASP A 495 -15.99 2.41 -27.14
N ALA A 496 -15.36 1.28 -27.50
CA ALA A 496 -16.03 0.18 -28.21
C ALA A 496 -17.03 -0.62 -27.35
N LEU A 497 -16.84 -0.66 -26.02
CA LEU A 497 -17.57 -1.54 -25.09
C LEU A 497 -19.11 -1.52 -25.24
N PRO A 498 -19.82 -0.39 -25.45
CA PRO A 498 -21.27 -0.39 -25.61
C PRO A 498 -21.72 -1.20 -26.84
N GLY A 499 -20.97 -1.11 -27.95
CA GLY A 499 -21.23 -1.87 -29.16
C GLY A 499 -20.84 -3.35 -29.06
N GLU A 500 -19.99 -3.72 -28.10
CA GLU A 500 -19.70 -5.11 -27.75
C GLU A 500 -20.79 -5.71 -26.84
N LEU A 501 -21.28 -4.95 -25.87
CA LEU A 501 -22.42 -5.33 -25.00
C LEU A 501 -23.68 -5.65 -25.80
N ASP A 502 -23.99 -4.84 -26.82
CA ASP A 502 -25.14 -5.08 -27.70
C ASP A 502 -24.94 -6.34 -28.58
N ARG A 503 -23.71 -6.62 -29.02
CA ARG A 503 -23.36 -7.85 -29.74
C ARG A 503 -23.49 -9.11 -28.87
N TRP A 504 -23.01 -9.09 -27.63
CA TRP A 504 -23.19 -10.21 -26.70
C TRP A 504 -24.65 -10.42 -26.32
N ALA A 505 -25.45 -9.35 -26.20
CA ALA A 505 -26.89 -9.46 -26.02
C ALA A 505 -27.60 -10.10 -27.25
N GLY A 506 -27.02 -9.97 -28.44
CA GLY A 506 -27.42 -10.70 -29.66
C GLY A 506 -26.90 -12.15 -29.73
N GLY A 507 -26.06 -12.59 -28.80
CA GLY A 507 -25.44 -13.91 -28.77
C GLY A 507 -24.15 -14.04 -29.58
N GLU A 508 -23.58 -12.93 -30.05
CA GLU A 508 -22.28 -12.89 -30.74
C GLU A 508 -21.10 -12.93 -29.74
N GLN A 509 -19.88 -13.04 -30.25
CA GLN A 509 -18.65 -13.08 -29.46
C GLN A 509 -17.59 -12.13 -30.05
N THR A 510 -16.76 -11.57 -29.18
CA THR A 510 -15.73 -10.60 -29.53
C THR A 510 -14.35 -11.18 -29.29
N PHE A 511 -13.42 -10.99 -30.23
CA PHE A 511 -12.04 -11.40 -30.05
C PHE A 511 -11.21 -10.26 -29.46
N VAL A 512 -10.62 -10.49 -28.30
CA VAL A 512 -9.64 -9.59 -27.66
C VAL A 512 -8.41 -10.43 -27.34
N HIS A 513 -7.25 -10.00 -27.86
CA HIS A 513 -5.96 -10.70 -27.64
C HIS A 513 -6.08 -12.22 -27.89
N ASP A 514 -6.55 -12.57 -29.10
CA ASP A 514 -6.83 -13.92 -29.60
C ASP A 514 -7.81 -14.81 -28.81
N GLN A 515 -8.45 -14.27 -27.76
CA GLN A 515 -9.47 -14.99 -26.98
C GLN A 515 -10.88 -14.52 -27.32
N SER A 516 -11.80 -15.49 -27.47
CA SER A 516 -13.23 -15.20 -27.58
C SER A 516 -13.80 -14.80 -26.23
N VAL A 517 -14.49 -13.66 -26.21
CA VAL A 517 -15.11 -13.03 -25.06
C VAL A 517 -16.60 -12.83 -25.33
N ALA A 518 -17.44 -13.12 -24.34
CA ALA A 518 -18.89 -12.98 -24.40
C ALA A 518 -19.50 -12.41 -23.11
N ASP A 519 -18.66 -11.86 -22.22
CA ASP A 519 -19.08 -11.23 -20.97
C ASP A 519 -18.19 -10.01 -20.65
N PRO A 520 -18.72 -8.99 -19.93
CA PRO A 520 -18.01 -7.73 -19.78
C PRO A 520 -16.79 -7.84 -18.87
N PHE A 521 -16.82 -8.72 -17.86
CA PHE A 521 -15.69 -8.93 -16.95
C PHE A 521 -14.48 -9.49 -17.69
N ARG A 522 -14.67 -10.54 -18.51
CA ARG A 522 -13.59 -11.07 -19.35
C ARG A 522 -13.11 -10.04 -20.37
N TYR A 523 -13.97 -9.18 -20.91
CA TYR A 523 -13.55 -8.13 -21.84
C TYR A 523 -12.60 -7.13 -21.19
N GLY A 524 -12.95 -6.63 -20.00
CA GLY A 524 -12.07 -5.80 -19.20
C GLY A 524 -10.75 -6.50 -18.88
N HIS A 525 -10.83 -7.76 -18.43
CA HIS A 525 -9.66 -8.55 -18.08
C HIS A 525 -8.71 -8.78 -19.27
N GLN A 526 -9.22 -9.05 -20.47
CA GLN A 526 -8.38 -9.14 -21.68
C GLN A 526 -7.81 -7.78 -22.10
N THR A 527 -8.54 -6.68 -21.86
CA THR A 527 -8.03 -5.32 -22.09
C THR A 527 -6.84 -5.01 -21.16
N GLY A 528 -6.92 -5.38 -19.88
CA GLY A 528 -5.81 -5.22 -18.94
C GLY A 528 -4.61 -6.13 -19.26
N ARG A 529 -4.87 -7.37 -19.72
CA ARG A 529 -3.81 -8.25 -20.23
C ARG A 529 -3.11 -7.69 -21.47
N LEU A 530 -3.86 -7.11 -22.41
CA LEU A 530 -3.31 -6.48 -23.60
C LEU A 530 -2.41 -5.29 -23.23
N ALA A 531 -2.85 -4.45 -22.28
CA ALA A 531 -2.03 -3.34 -21.75
C ALA A 531 -0.69 -3.82 -21.17
N ASN A 532 -0.71 -4.89 -20.36
CA ASN A 532 0.53 -5.49 -19.85
C ASN A 532 1.40 -6.11 -20.96
N GLN A 533 0.81 -6.77 -21.96
CA GLN A 533 1.55 -7.39 -23.06
C GLN A 533 2.32 -6.37 -23.91
N ILE A 534 1.79 -5.14 -24.08
CA ILE A 534 2.50 -4.06 -24.76
C ILE A 534 3.81 -3.74 -24.01
N VAL A 535 3.77 -3.67 -22.68
CA VAL A 535 4.95 -3.50 -21.83
C VAL A 535 5.94 -4.65 -21.99
N GLU A 536 5.46 -5.90 -21.87
CA GLU A 536 6.28 -7.10 -22.02
C GLU A 536 7.02 -7.10 -23.38
N THR A 537 6.32 -6.78 -24.46
CA THR A 537 6.90 -6.70 -25.82
C THR A 537 8.02 -5.67 -25.92
N HIS A 538 7.87 -4.50 -25.28
CA HIS A 538 8.92 -3.47 -25.25
C HIS A 538 10.11 -3.85 -24.37
N VAL A 539 9.86 -4.47 -23.21
CA VAL A 539 10.92 -4.98 -22.32
C VAL A 539 11.72 -6.09 -22.98
N GLU A 540 11.06 -7.05 -23.64
CA GLU A 540 11.72 -8.13 -24.38
C GLU A 540 12.60 -7.60 -25.53
N ALA A 541 12.09 -6.62 -26.30
CA ALA A 541 12.86 -5.99 -27.36
C ALA A 541 14.13 -5.31 -26.82
N ARG A 542 14.04 -4.58 -25.70
CA ARG A 542 15.19 -3.93 -25.06
C ARG A 542 16.17 -4.93 -24.42
N ALA A 543 15.67 -6.00 -23.81
CA ALA A 543 16.52 -7.07 -23.31
C ALA A 543 17.31 -7.75 -24.43
N ALA A 544 16.70 -8.00 -25.58
CA ALA A 544 17.37 -8.54 -26.76
C ALA A 544 18.43 -7.58 -27.33
N GLU A 545 18.14 -6.27 -27.41
CA GLU A 545 19.13 -5.26 -27.82
C GLU A 545 20.30 -5.12 -26.84
N ALA A 546 20.05 -5.25 -25.54
CA ALA A 546 21.09 -5.20 -24.51
C ALA A 546 21.99 -6.44 -24.58
N ALA A 547 21.41 -7.63 -24.71
CA ALA A 547 22.16 -8.87 -24.90
C ALA A 547 23.02 -8.85 -26.17
N ALA A 548 22.48 -8.37 -27.30
CA ALA A 548 23.23 -8.23 -28.55
C ALA A 548 24.38 -7.21 -28.46
N ARG A 549 24.22 -6.14 -27.66
CA ARG A 549 25.30 -5.19 -27.38
C ARG A 549 26.38 -5.80 -26.48
N ALA A 550 26.00 -6.51 -25.43
CA ALA A 550 26.94 -7.21 -24.54
C ALA A 550 27.76 -8.27 -25.30
N GLU A 551 27.15 -9.00 -26.24
CA GLU A 551 27.85 -9.95 -27.11
C GLU A 551 28.88 -9.25 -28.03
N GLN A 552 28.53 -8.09 -28.59
CA GLN A 552 29.44 -7.28 -29.41
C GLN A 552 30.60 -6.69 -28.60
N GLU A 553 30.34 -6.19 -27.39
CA GLU A 553 31.37 -5.67 -26.49
C GLU A 553 32.31 -6.78 -26.00
N ALA A 554 31.78 -7.96 -25.66
CA ALA A 554 32.57 -9.13 -25.31
C ALA A 554 33.44 -9.62 -26.49
N ALA A 555 32.91 -9.63 -27.71
CA ALA A 555 33.67 -9.97 -28.91
C ALA A 555 34.80 -8.96 -29.19
N ALA A 556 34.53 -7.66 -29.05
CA ALA A 556 35.54 -6.60 -29.21
C ALA A 556 36.63 -6.67 -28.13
N LEU A 557 36.27 -6.96 -26.88
CA LEU A 557 37.24 -7.17 -25.80
C LEU A 557 38.10 -8.42 -26.04
N ALA A 558 37.51 -9.51 -26.53
CA ALA A 558 38.25 -10.73 -26.89
C ALA A 558 39.22 -10.48 -28.06
N GLU A 559 38.84 -9.67 -29.05
CA GLU A 559 39.73 -9.24 -30.12
C GLU A 559 40.88 -8.37 -29.59
N GLN A 560 40.61 -7.41 -28.70
CA GLN A 560 41.66 -6.60 -28.05
C GLN A 560 42.65 -7.46 -27.25
N ILE A 561 42.16 -8.41 -26.44
CA ILE A 561 43.01 -9.33 -25.69
C ILE A 561 43.90 -10.14 -26.65
N ALA A 562 43.33 -10.65 -27.76
CA ALA A 562 44.11 -11.39 -28.77
C ALA A 562 45.14 -10.51 -29.52
N GLU A 563 44.90 -9.20 -29.66
CA GLU A 563 45.91 -8.26 -30.17
C GLU A 563 47.03 -7.99 -29.15
N GLU A 564 46.69 -7.82 -27.86
CA GLU A 564 47.66 -7.64 -26.78
C GLU A 564 48.54 -8.89 -26.60
N GLU A 565 47.97 -10.11 -26.66
CA GLU A 565 48.72 -11.37 -26.63
C GLU A 565 49.71 -11.47 -27.79
N ARG A 566 49.29 -11.16 -29.04
CA ARG A 566 50.20 -11.13 -30.21
C ARG A 566 51.31 -10.09 -30.05
N ALA A 567 51.02 -8.93 -29.45
CA ALA A 567 52.01 -7.88 -29.23
C ALA A 567 53.05 -8.30 -28.17
N ILE A 568 52.62 -9.03 -27.12
CA ILE A 568 53.52 -9.63 -26.13
C ILE A 568 54.38 -10.71 -26.78
N GLU A 569 53.79 -11.63 -27.57
CA GLU A 569 54.53 -12.70 -28.27
C GLU A 569 55.59 -12.13 -29.22
N GLN A 570 55.24 -11.12 -30.03
CA GLN A 570 56.19 -10.43 -30.92
C GLN A 570 57.32 -9.74 -30.16
N ARG A 571 57.02 -9.18 -28.98
CA ARG A 571 58.03 -8.53 -28.13
C ARG A 571 58.97 -9.55 -27.49
N LEU A 572 58.46 -10.68 -26.99
CA LEU A 572 59.28 -11.77 -26.45
C LEU A 572 60.19 -12.38 -27.52
N LEU A 573 59.68 -12.57 -28.75
CA LEU A 573 60.47 -12.99 -29.90
C LEU A 573 61.58 -11.99 -30.25
N ALA A 574 61.31 -10.68 -30.17
CA ALA A 574 62.32 -9.65 -30.39
C ALA A 574 63.39 -9.63 -29.27
N GLU A 575 62.97 -9.69 -28.00
CA GLU A 575 63.88 -9.74 -26.85
C GLU A 575 64.77 -11.02 -26.87
N ALA A 576 64.23 -12.17 -27.30
CA ALA A 576 64.99 -13.39 -27.53
C ALA A 576 65.98 -13.28 -28.71
N HIS A 577 65.60 -12.57 -29.78
CA HIS A 577 66.49 -12.33 -30.93
C HIS A 577 67.64 -11.38 -30.59
N ASP A 578 67.39 -10.35 -29.77
CA ASP A 578 68.44 -9.45 -29.27
C ASP A 578 69.40 -10.20 -28.33
N ALA A 579 68.89 -11.04 -27.41
CA ALA A 579 69.71 -11.87 -26.51
C ALA A 579 70.60 -12.88 -27.27
N ALA A 580 70.11 -13.45 -28.37
CA ALA A 580 70.90 -14.26 -29.29
C ALA A 580 72.04 -13.46 -29.96
N THR A 581 71.75 -12.21 -30.32
CA THR A 581 72.68 -11.32 -31.02
C THR A 581 73.80 -10.81 -30.09
N GLU A 582 73.53 -10.68 -28.79
CA GLU A 582 74.55 -10.39 -27.76
C GLU A 582 75.39 -11.61 -27.35
N GLY A 583 75.07 -12.81 -27.85
CA GLY A 583 75.87 -14.02 -27.64
C GLY A 583 75.72 -14.68 -26.27
N LEU A 584 74.60 -14.42 -25.57
CA LEU A 584 74.30 -15.00 -24.26
C LEU A 584 73.65 -16.40 -24.34
N VAL A 585 73.01 -16.75 -25.46
CA VAL A 585 72.35 -18.05 -25.70
C VAL A 585 72.78 -18.62 -27.06
N PRO A 586 73.13 -19.92 -27.17
CA PRO A 586 73.41 -20.57 -28.45
C PRO A 586 72.19 -20.57 -29.38
N PRO A 587 72.34 -20.31 -30.69
CA PRO A 587 71.20 -20.17 -31.62
C PRO A 587 70.40 -21.46 -31.81
N ASP A 588 70.94 -22.61 -31.39
CA ASP A 588 70.30 -23.92 -31.37
C ASP A 588 69.41 -24.20 -30.14
N GLN A 589 69.26 -23.25 -29.21
CA GLN A 589 68.40 -23.37 -28.02
C GLN A 589 67.28 -22.32 -27.91
N LEU A 590 67.22 -21.35 -28.84
CA LEU A 590 66.30 -20.21 -28.75
C LEU A 590 64.81 -20.58 -28.89
N GLU A 591 64.46 -21.57 -29.70
CA GLU A 591 63.07 -21.98 -29.90
C GLU A 591 62.49 -22.64 -28.64
N ASP A 592 63.28 -23.45 -27.92
CA ASP A 592 62.87 -24.10 -26.67
C ASP A 592 62.74 -23.09 -25.51
N GLU A 593 63.67 -22.13 -25.41
CA GLU A 593 63.67 -21.15 -24.30
C GLU A 593 62.58 -20.07 -24.48
N ALA A 594 62.34 -19.62 -25.73
CA ALA A 594 61.21 -18.74 -26.05
C ALA A 594 59.86 -19.43 -25.81
N TRP A 595 59.72 -20.70 -26.17
CA TRP A 595 58.51 -21.49 -25.88
C TRP A 595 58.28 -21.67 -24.38
N PHE A 596 59.34 -21.91 -23.60
CA PHE A 596 59.24 -22.05 -22.15
C PHE A 596 58.75 -20.76 -21.48
N LEU A 597 59.33 -19.61 -21.82
CA LEU A 597 58.94 -18.30 -21.27
C LEU A 597 57.50 -17.90 -21.65
N ALA A 598 57.10 -18.13 -22.91
CA ALA A 598 55.73 -17.91 -23.35
C ALA A 598 54.71 -18.79 -22.59
N THR A 599 55.07 -20.06 -22.32
CA THR A 599 54.23 -21.00 -21.58
C THR A 599 54.10 -20.63 -20.10
N GLU A 600 55.19 -20.15 -19.47
CA GLU A 600 55.19 -19.73 -18.06
C GLU A 600 54.38 -18.43 -17.84
N GLN A 601 54.40 -17.48 -18.79
CA GLN A 601 53.54 -16.30 -18.73
C GLN A 601 52.07 -16.62 -19.04
N ALA A 602 51.78 -17.46 -20.03
CA ALA A 602 50.41 -17.88 -20.36
C ALA A 602 49.71 -18.61 -19.19
N ALA A 603 50.46 -19.29 -18.31
CA ALA A 603 49.95 -19.90 -17.08
C ALA A 603 49.53 -18.90 -15.99
N HIS A 604 49.83 -17.61 -16.17
CA HIS A 604 49.51 -16.54 -15.21
C HIS A 604 48.54 -15.48 -15.75
N THR A 605 48.17 -15.53 -17.04
CA THR A 605 47.08 -14.72 -17.59
C THR A 605 45.73 -15.34 -17.20
N PRO A 606 44.81 -14.59 -16.55
CA PRO A 606 43.48 -15.12 -16.23
C PRO A 606 42.68 -15.31 -17.52
N GLN A 607 42.28 -16.55 -17.82
CA GLN A 607 41.35 -16.80 -18.93
C GLN A 607 40.00 -16.11 -18.64
N PRO A 608 39.42 -15.37 -19.60
CA PRO A 608 38.04 -14.93 -19.47
C PRO A 608 37.12 -16.17 -19.40
N PRO A 609 36.06 -16.16 -18.58
CA PRO A 609 35.09 -17.25 -18.58
C PRO A 609 34.46 -17.37 -19.98
N PRO A 610 34.19 -18.60 -20.47
CA PRO A 610 33.55 -18.77 -21.78
C PRO A 610 32.18 -18.07 -21.79
N ALA A 611 31.81 -17.46 -22.91
CA ALA A 611 30.59 -16.64 -23.02
C ALA A 611 29.32 -17.40 -22.58
N GLU A 612 29.26 -18.71 -22.85
CA GLU A 612 28.18 -19.58 -22.37
C GLU A 612 28.07 -19.61 -20.84
N GLN A 613 29.17 -19.51 -20.08
CA GLN A 613 29.15 -19.45 -18.61
C GLN A 613 28.77 -18.07 -18.05
N VAL A 614 28.99 -16.98 -18.79
CA VAL A 614 28.49 -15.66 -18.36
C VAL A 614 26.97 -15.60 -18.51
N VAL A 615 26.45 -16.04 -19.67
CA VAL A 615 25.00 -16.09 -19.92
C VAL A 615 24.32 -17.18 -19.07
N LEU A 616 24.95 -18.35 -18.86
CA LEU A 616 24.41 -19.38 -17.96
C LEU A 616 24.56 -19.01 -16.48
N ALA A 617 25.50 -18.17 -16.06
CA ALA A 617 25.49 -17.64 -14.70
C ALA A 617 24.31 -16.68 -14.50
N GLU A 618 24.09 -15.73 -15.42
CA GLU A 618 22.92 -14.83 -15.37
C GLU A 618 21.57 -15.55 -15.52
N GLN A 619 21.52 -16.72 -16.18
CA GLN A 619 20.31 -17.54 -16.28
C GLN A 619 20.13 -18.54 -15.12
N ALA A 620 21.21 -19.17 -14.63
CA ALA A 620 21.14 -20.14 -13.54
C ALA A 620 20.73 -19.47 -12.21
N ASP A 621 21.34 -18.31 -11.91
CA ASP A 621 21.03 -17.48 -10.73
C ASP A 621 19.57 -16.97 -10.76
N ARG A 622 18.95 -16.91 -11.95
CA ARG A 622 17.51 -16.62 -12.12
C ARG A 622 16.61 -17.86 -12.02
N THR A 623 17.08 -19.06 -12.39
CA THR A 623 16.28 -20.29 -12.26
C THR A 623 16.28 -20.87 -10.85
N GLU A 624 17.34 -20.71 -10.05
CA GLU A 624 17.33 -21.17 -8.65
C GLU A 624 16.35 -20.36 -7.77
N GLN A 625 16.11 -19.07 -8.08
CA GLN A 625 15.06 -18.27 -7.42
C GLN A 625 13.60 -18.69 -7.76
N VAL A 626 13.40 -19.62 -8.69
CA VAL A 626 12.07 -20.20 -9.01
C VAL A 626 11.89 -21.58 -8.32
N GLY A 627 12.90 -22.07 -7.61
CA GLY A 627 13.04 -23.48 -7.20
C GLY A 627 12.53 -23.89 -5.81
N GLU A 628 12.34 -22.97 -4.85
CA GLU A 628 11.94 -23.34 -3.47
C GLU A 628 10.76 -22.51 -2.95
N GLY A 629 9.55 -23.10 -2.92
CA GLY A 629 8.37 -22.41 -2.41
C GLY A 629 7.00 -23.11 -2.50
N ALA A 630 6.92 -24.35 -3.01
CA ALA A 630 5.64 -25.07 -3.16
C ALA A 630 5.59 -26.36 -2.31
N GLY A 631 5.64 -26.20 -0.98
CA GLY A 631 5.39 -27.28 -0.03
C GLY A 631 3.89 -27.56 0.13
N VAL A 632 3.34 -28.47 -0.67
CA VAL A 632 1.98 -29.00 -0.49
C VAL A 632 2.07 -30.42 0.05
N ASP A 633 1.79 -30.60 1.34
CA ASP A 633 1.58 -31.93 1.92
C ASP A 633 0.29 -32.55 1.36
N GLY A 634 0.39 -33.75 0.80
CA GLY A 634 -0.74 -34.49 0.26
C GLY A 634 -1.13 -35.67 1.13
N GLU A 635 -2.39 -35.74 1.58
CA GLU A 635 -3.02 -36.99 1.98
C GLU A 635 -3.87 -37.56 0.84
N LEU A 636 -3.31 -38.56 0.15
CA LEU A 636 -3.99 -39.40 -0.83
C LEU A 636 -4.80 -40.50 -0.13
N THR A 637 -6.13 -40.44 -0.19
CA THR A 637 -6.97 -41.63 -0.08
C THR A 637 -7.81 -41.85 -1.34
N ARG A 638 -7.92 -43.13 -1.73
CA ARG A 638 -8.28 -43.56 -3.10
C ARG A 638 -9.78 -43.54 -3.35
N PHE A 639 -10.17 -43.05 -4.52
CA PHE A 639 -11.49 -43.33 -5.11
C PHE A 639 -11.51 -44.74 -5.74
N VAL A 640 -12.59 -45.47 -5.54
CA VAL A 640 -12.97 -46.67 -6.32
C VAL A 640 -14.46 -46.52 -6.69
N PRO A 641 -14.89 -46.75 -7.94
CA PRO A 641 -16.19 -46.26 -8.41
C PRO A 641 -17.36 -47.23 -8.22
N GLY A 642 -18.52 -46.66 -7.91
CA GLY A 642 -19.81 -47.09 -8.48
C GLY A 642 -20.70 -48.03 -7.67
N ARG A 643 -21.79 -47.48 -7.08
CA ARG A 643 -23.19 -47.89 -7.32
C ARG A 643 -24.20 -47.14 -6.43
N ASP A 644 -25.13 -46.46 -7.08
CA ASP A 644 -26.52 -46.30 -6.58
C ASP A 644 -27.22 -47.69 -6.62
N PRO A 645 -28.26 -47.99 -5.81
CA PRO A 645 -29.46 -47.14 -5.69
C PRO A 645 -30.17 -47.02 -4.31
N ALA A 646 -30.85 -45.88 -4.14
CA ALA A 646 -32.18 -45.66 -3.51
C ALA A 646 -32.74 -46.63 -2.42
N LEU A 647 -33.24 -46.05 -1.30
CA LEU A 647 -34.63 -46.21 -0.82
C LEU A 647 -35.01 -45.28 0.37
N ARG A 648 -36.32 -45.20 0.67
CA ARG A 648 -37.00 -44.23 1.57
C ARG A 648 -37.12 -44.69 3.05
N PRO A 649 -37.58 -43.83 4.00
CA PRO A 649 -37.48 -44.04 5.46
C PRO A 649 -38.72 -44.68 6.12
N PRO A 650 -38.64 -44.97 7.43
CA PRO A 650 -39.60 -44.51 8.46
C PRO A 650 -38.84 -43.85 9.66
N GLY A 651 -39.40 -43.08 10.61
CA GLY A 651 -40.69 -43.09 11.30
C GLY A 651 -40.40 -43.15 12.83
N SER A 652 -40.51 -42.05 13.58
CA SER A 652 -41.65 -41.69 14.45
C SER A 652 -42.05 -42.69 15.55
N ALA A 653 -41.65 -42.42 16.80
CA ALA A 653 -42.37 -42.68 18.06
C ALA A 653 -41.68 -41.85 19.17
N ALA A 654 -42.29 -40.95 19.96
CA ALA A 654 -43.52 -40.95 20.76
C ALA A 654 -43.37 -41.60 22.15
N GLY A 655 -43.52 -40.79 23.21
CA GLY A 655 -43.54 -41.24 24.62
C GLY A 655 -43.36 -40.12 25.66
N GLY A 656 -44.45 -39.51 26.14
CA GLY A 656 -44.49 -38.75 27.42
C GLY A 656 -44.94 -39.67 28.58
N PRO A 657 -45.72 -39.21 29.58
CA PRO A 657 -46.00 -37.83 30.03
C PRO A 657 -46.00 -37.67 31.59
N GLY A 658 -46.32 -36.49 32.10
CA GLY A 658 -46.74 -36.25 33.50
C GLY A 658 -46.63 -34.76 33.87
N ALA A 659 -47.58 -33.98 34.38
CA ALA A 659 -48.90 -34.11 35.03
C ALA A 659 -48.87 -33.46 36.44
N GLY A 660 -49.80 -32.54 36.70
CA GLY A 660 -50.02 -31.83 37.98
C GLY A 660 -50.15 -30.30 37.78
N THR A 661 -51.34 -29.67 37.79
CA THR A 661 -52.20 -29.28 38.96
C THR A 661 -51.49 -28.33 39.94
N GLU A 662 -52.05 -27.28 40.56
CA GLU A 662 -53.36 -26.56 40.63
C GLU A 662 -53.08 -25.28 41.49
N ASP A 663 -53.86 -24.20 41.63
CA ASP A 663 -55.08 -23.62 41.03
C ASP A 663 -55.20 -22.13 41.50
N SER A 664 -56.24 -21.41 41.07
CA SER A 664 -56.97 -20.38 41.85
C SER A 664 -56.50 -18.91 41.92
N ARG A 665 -57.36 -18.04 41.34
CA ARG A 665 -57.90 -16.76 41.88
C ARG A 665 -56.98 -15.52 41.97
N ALA A 666 -57.47 -14.28 42.04
CA ALA A 666 -58.70 -13.63 41.53
C ALA A 666 -58.60 -12.08 41.74
N VAL A 667 -58.89 -11.29 40.70
CA VAL A 667 -59.65 -10.00 40.59
C VAL A 667 -59.80 -9.04 41.82
N PRO A 668 -60.08 -7.72 41.66
CA PRO A 668 -59.22 -6.60 41.21
C PRO A 668 -59.15 -5.41 42.23
N GLY A 669 -58.24 -4.45 42.01
CA GLY A 669 -58.14 -3.21 42.79
C GLY A 669 -58.49 -1.93 41.99
N LYS A 670 -59.48 -1.16 42.45
CA LYS A 670 -59.85 0.16 41.88
C LYS A 670 -58.92 1.28 42.38
N GLY A 671 -58.65 2.28 41.55
CA GLY A 671 -58.02 3.54 41.97
C GLY A 671 -58.07 4.58 40.86
N SER A 672 -58.80 5.69 41.07
CA SER A 672 -59.04 6.74 40.08
C SER A 672 -58.32 8.06 40.47
N PRO A 673 -58.53 9.23 39.85
CA PRO A 673 -57.49 9.92 39.11
C PRO A 673 -57.00 11.21 39.80
N ASN A 674 -55.98 11.88 39.24
CA ASN A 674 -55.90 13.33 39.40
C ASN A 674 -55.29 14.06 38.19
N LYS A 675 -55.55 15.38 38.13
CA LYS A 675 -55.48 16.25 36.95
C LYS A 675 -54.31 17.28 37.05
N PRO A 676 -54.14 18.25 36.11
CA PRO A 676 -52.81 18.76 35.73
C PRO A 676 -52.41 20.10 36.37
N GLY A 677 -51.18 20.54 36.10
CA GLY A 677 -50.73 21.92 36.36
C GLY A 677 -49.52 22.34 35.53
N GLN A 678 -49.72 23.37 34.70
CA GLN A 678 -48.89 24.58 34.50
C GLN A 678 -47.37 24.39 34.24
N ILE A 679 -46.84 24.78 33.07
CA ILE A 679 -46.64 26.18 32.60
C ILE A 679 -45.83 27.01 33.60
N HIS A 680 -44.57 27.27 33.25
CA HIS A 680 -43.90 28.53 33.57
C HIS A 680 -42.90 28.89 32.48
N ASP A 681 -43.01 30.10 31.92
CA ASP A 681 -42.02 30.67 31.02
C ASP A 681 -40.69 30.95 31.76
N ARG A 682 -39.57 30.62 31.11
CA ARG A 682 -38.40 31.50 31.01
C ARG A 682 -37.44 31.10 29.90
#